data_AF-A0A812YW80-F1
#
_entry.id   AF-A0A812YW80-F1
#
_cell.length_a   1.000
_cell.length_b   1.000
_cell.length_c   1.000
_cell.angle_alpha   90.00
_cell.angle_beta   90.00
_cell.angle_gamma   90.00
#
_symmetry.space_group_name_H-M   'P 1'
#
loop_
_entity.id
_entity.type
_entity.pdbx_description
1 polymer ?
#
loop_
_entity_poly.entity_id
_entity_poly.type
_entity_poly.pdbx_seq_one_letter_code
_entity_poly.pdbx_strand_id
1 'polypeptide(L)'
;MLDGSSTADRIAEIVRRFVQDGVSVAALDVGQAPTLRPTSALQLTPGLCFLVWQKIWRTIALVPGSRWDTGCDIGQLLVDVRSQASGCDKQGQSLTTFLPPTELQPAHQFFNLLADDLCEWGRAIISSSTDPDTTASELEQYVIWLNSMREATSTKRVLEHMWEPIFSADGKRLQAGRFSKVTQSHGRYRALFLIQCVLLAFQLKSSSSVAVSLQRAFAVLPDIWRKTLDNCFAIEFAPSGATISRSRLYLDTAFMLYVRDKLCKLTEEGSAFFVLMDSSPQGFQNWMMTEVFGVEGKMLLHCAGIFFHLAGWSKEIEQSDAQDAGLSVDDLRTILEVHAFLHSLRLEHSTWAKLQSFLDSTSAFTSDMGTEMKFNLASVDIANFFPRWGDGSGNSHLSLDFGDDSGNRGADVVLDDGGGIGEVFEQPAAEVSNLDLTGPLFVPGMFHVIDNATKDVLRKSEVWESSVSPVRSMLESVLLFFNAFHRRKWFVARCCVGVFQSWSMWFEGASPKLEGGRAWGVVSSGVTWVLERRNILQRSWDSQRLLAGGADAESDAGGQETSKLVTRVDEAIRSPIFWAFLELCGTITNMLDEITRWTQGCACHGRALRSRLEPLLRGQGPLSCPMRGRRAPEIAEGALGRLIDDLFRYNDSQLALVHAVNLPDEDRSRLLLDWSAMKVHMRMQFSLKLSPWNHLPLSSLGLGHWDQSVAQRMLWDSLVEWENLSEEQRQTSHPHSRQLFLDLRTEVLAFIRSEPSDSWPALEVLRARAAFTPVLEQSIERRHAILHQHLKCAPHHSAPYVSLCERKDEVIEVVSNGEAEKLAQYCEKTRSPALVADALGLTLHDEFAPHLHAVTRALAVSIPHTLVASVVYRCDLRTQYKVLPSVH
;
A
#
# COMPACT_ATOMS: atom_id res chain seq x y z
N MET A 1 -5.27 23.43 -25.86
CA MET A 1 -3.97 23.37 -26.56
C MET A 1 -2.95 22.82 -25.59
N LEU A 2 -1.97 22.08 -26.07
CA LEU A 2 -0.96 21.39 -25.25
C LEU A 2 0.41 21.98 -25.53
N ASP A 3 1.25 22.10 -24.51
CA ASP A 3 2.69 21.97 -24.68
C ASP A 3 3.17 20.96 -23.62
N GLY A 4 3.58 19.79 -24.12
CA GLY A 4 3.82 18.59 -23.33
C GLY A 4 5.29 18.30 -23.07
N SER A 5 6.18 19.30 -23.20
CA SER A 5 7.62 19.13 -22.98
C SER A 5 7.90 18.56 -21.58
N SER A 6 8.59 17.41 -21.49
CA SER A 6 9.10 16.92 -20.22
C SER A 6 10.22 17.82 -19.69
N THR A 7 10.58 17.66 -18.41
CA THR A 7 11.76 18.32 -17.84
C THR A 7 13.04 17.93 -18.59
N ALA A 8 13.11 16.70 -19.11
CA ALA A 8 14.24 16.24 -19.92
C ALA A 8 14.30 16.95 -21.28
N ASP A 9 13.17 17.19 -21.94
CA ASP A 9 13.12 17.93 -23.21
C ASP A 9 13.59 19.37 -23.06
N ARG A 10 13.21 20.03 -21.95
CA ARG A 10 13.67 21.40 -21.64
C ARG A 10 15.17 21.45 -21.37
N ILE A 11 15.72 20.47 -20.65
CA ILE A 11 17.17 20.36 -20.44
C ILE A 11 17.90 20.10 -21.77
N ALA A 12 17.37 19.18 -22.60
CA ALA A 12 17.93 18.86 -23.90
C ALA A 12 17.92 20.07 -24.86
N GLU A 13 16.87 20.90 -24.85
CA GLU A 13 16.78 22.12 -25.65
C GLU A 13 17.73 23.24 -25.16
N ILE A 14 17.90 23.40 -23.84
CA ILE A 14 18.90 24.31 -23.26
C ILE A 14 20.31 23.91 -23.70
N VAL A 15 20.64 22.61 -23.63
CA VAL A 15 21.94 22.09 -24.11
C VAL A 15 22.08 22.28 -25.63
N ARG A 16 21.02 22.03 -26.42
CA ARG A 16 21.01 22.22 -27.88
C ARG A 16 21.38 23.65 -28.28
N ARG A 17 20.77 24.65 -27.62
CA ARG A 17 21.09 26.07 -27.84
C ARG A 17 22.54 26.40 -27.47
N PHE A 18 23.01 25.93 -26.31
CA PHE A 18 24.39 26.16 -25.87
C PHE A 18 25.45 25.54 -26.81
N VAL A 19 25.11 24.45 -27.50
CA VAL A 19 25.96 23.83 -28.55
C VAL A 19 25.94 24.62 -29.87
N GLN A 20 24.87 25.38 -30.16
CA GLN A 20 24.77 26.20 -31.37
C GLN A 20 25.47 27.56 -31.26
N ASP A 21 25.51 28.17 -30.07
CA ASP A 21 26.00 29.55 -29.87
C ASP A 21 27.55 29.68 -29.72
N GLY A 22 28.30 28.57 -29.78
CA GLY A 22 29.68 28.54 -30.31
C GLY A 22 30.74 29.49 -29.69
N VAL A 23 30.76 29.69 -28.37
CA VAL A 23 31.72 30.60 -27.71
C VAL A 23 33.17 30.12 -27.89
N SER A 24 34.01 30.95 -28.53
CA SER A 24 35.42 30.66 -28.78
C SER A 24 36.28 30.75 -27.51
N VAL A 25 37.11 29.72 -27.28
CA VAL A 25 38.02 29.61 -26.12
C VAL A 25 39.29 30.47 -26.26
N ALA A 26 39.48 31.16 -27.40
CA ALA A 26 40.71 31.86 -27.77
C ALA A 26 41.01 33.19 -27.00
N ALA A 27 40.41 33.42 -25.83
CA ALA A 27 40.46 34.70 -25.10
C ALA A 27 41.13 34.63 -23.71
N LEU A 28 41.73 33.50 -23.33
CA LEU A 28 42.46 33.34 -22.05
C LEU A 28 43.97 33.19 -22.30
N ASP A 29 44.67 34.33 -22.29
CA ASP A 29 46.13 34.39 -22.37
C ASP A 29 46.76 34.12 -20.99
N VAL A 30 47.02 32.83 -20.70
CA VAL A 30 47.58 32.37 -19.40
C VAL A 30 49.12 32.55 -19.36
N GLY A 31 49.59 33.73 -19.77
CA GLY A 31 51.01 33.98 -20.05
C GLY A 31 51.89 34.37 -18.84
N GLN A 32 51.33 34.96 -17.77
CA GLN A 32 52.14 35.66 -16.75
C GLN A 32 51.68 35.48 -15.28
N ALA A 33 51.71 34.24 -14.76
CA ALA A 33 51.67 33.98 -13.30
C ALA A 33 52.38 32.64 -12.95
N PRO A 34 53.64 32.65 -12.47
CA PRO A 34 54.42 31.42 -12.28
C PRO A 34 54.17 30.68 -10.95
N THR A 35 53.22 31.13 -10.11
CA THR A 35 53.07 30.69 -8.71
C THR A 35 51.83 29.85 -8.39
N LEU A 36 51.03 29.47 -9.39
CA LEU A 36 49.87 28.58 -9.22
C LEU A 36 49.94 27.41 -10.21
N ARG A 37 50.62 26.33 -9.81
CA ARG A 37 50.50 25.00 -10.43
C ARG A 37 49.99 24.02 -9.36
N PRO A 38 48.86 23.33 -9.57
CA PRO A 38 48.40 22.29 -8.65
C PRO A 38 49.45 21.20 -8.44
N THR A 39 49.57 20.72 -7.21
CA THR A 39 50.44 19.59 -6.88
C THR A 39 49.86 18.25 -7.33
N SER A 40 48.53 18.13 -7.41
CA SER A 40 47.89 16.99 -8.07
C SER A 40 47.93 17.12 -9.60
N ALA A 41 48.60 16.17 -10.25
CA ALA A 41 48.79 16.14 -11.71
C ALA A 41 47.56 15.58 -12.46
N LEU A 42 46.39 16.24 -12.32
CA LEU A 42 45.18 15.91 -13.08
C LEU A 42 44.36 17.19 -13.37
N GLN A 43 44.30 17.58 -14.66
CA GLN A 43 43.34 18.58 -15.11
C GLN A 43 41.93 17.97 -15.08
N LEU A 44 41.07 18.46 -14.19
CA LEU A 44 39.64 18.16 -14.22
C LEU A 44 39.04 18.71 -15.53
N THR A 45 38.22 17.91 -16.21
CA THR A 45 37.61 18.33 -17.47
C THR A 45 36.57 19.44 -17.23
N PRO A 46 36.52 20.50 -18.07
CA PRO A 46 35.67 21.68 -17.80
C PRO A 46 34.19 21.38 -17.55
N GLY A 47 33.64 20.33 -18.17
CA GLY A 47 32.26 19.91 -17.93
C GLY A 47 31.97 19.48 -16.49
N LEU A 48 32.94 18.87 -15.79
CA LEU A 48 32.77 18.49 -14.39
C LEU A 48 32.76 19.74 -13.49
N CYS A 49 33.67 20.68 -13.75
CA CYS A 49 33.73 21.97 -13.06
C CYS A 49 32.43 22.77 -13.26
N PHE A 50 31.87 22.77 -14.46
CA PHE A 50 30.61 23.44 -14.78
C PHE A 50 29.39 22.81 -14.05
N LEU A 51 29.32 21.47 -13.96
CA LEU A 51 28.25 20.77 -13.23
C LEU A 51 28.29 21.01 -11.71
N VAL A 52 29.49 21.23 -11.15
CA VAL A 52 29.67 21.66 -9.76
C VAL A 52 29.26 23.12 -9.58
N TRP A 53 29.78 24.02 -10.43
CA TRP A 53 29.49 25.46 -10.42
C TRP A 53 27.99 25.78 -10.50
N GLN A 54 27.27 25.12 -11.40
CA GLN A 54 25.82 25.30 -11.60
C GLN A 54 24.95 24.56 -10.56
N LYS A 55 25.56 23.90 -9.56
CA LYS A 55 24.88 23.10 -8.51
C LYS A 55 24.01 21.94 -9.03
N ILE A 56 24.10 21.62 -10.33
CA ILE A 56 23.29 20.60 -11.06
C ILE A 56 23.46 19.19 -10.46
N TRP A 57 24.61 18.89 -9.86
CA TRP A 57 24.84 17.61 -9.19
C TRP A 57 23.81 17.31 -8.09
N ARG A 58 23.25 18.34 -7.42
CA ARG A 58 22.15 18.16 -6.45
C ARG A 58 20.90 17.61 -7.14
N THR A 59 20.55 18.08 -8.33
CA THR A 59 19.42 17.58 -9.12
C THR A 59 19.61 16.13 -9.57
N ILE A 60 20.86 15.70 -9.79
CA ILE A 60 21.19 14.30 -10.14
C ILE A 60 21.12 13.39 -8.90
N ALA A 61 21.52 13.89 -7.72
CA ALA A 61 21.50 13.12 -6.47
C ALA A 61 20.10 13.04 -5.80
N LEU A 62 19.23 14.04 -6.01
CA LEU A 62 17.96 14.20 -5.29
C LEU A 62 16.72 13.66 -6.02
N VAL A 63 16.87 12.79 -7.03
CA VAL A 63 15.72 12.12 -7.68
C VAL A 63 15.80 10.58 -7.58
N PRO A 64 15.77 10.01 -6.36
CA PRO A 64 15.63 8.56 -6.15
C PRO A 64 14.18 8.12 -6.42
N GLY A 65 13.74 8.12 -7.67
CA GLY A 65 12.39 7.66 -8.03
C GLY A 65 11.88 7.95 -9.44
N SER A 66 12.59 8.74 -10.26
CA SER A 66 12.18 8.94 -11.66
C SER A 66 12.28 7.63 -12.45
N ARG A 67 11.14 7.17 -12.99
CA ARG A 67 11.16 6.21 -14.10
C ARG A 67 11.75 6.93 -15.30
N TRP A 68 13.00 6.63 -15.63
CA TRP A 68 13.61 6.98 -16.90
C TRP A 68 12.76 6.32 -18.00
N ASP A 69 12.16 7.13 -18.86
CA ASP A 69 11.22 6.65 -19.88
C ASP A 69 11.96 5.80 -20.93
N THR A 70 11.28 4.90 -21.63
CA THR A 70 11.93 3.93 -22.53
C THR A 70 12.55 4.58 -23.79
N GLY A 71 12.27 5.87 -24.04
CA GLY A 71 12.96 6.70 -25.03
C GLY A 71 14.19 7.46 -24.50
N CYS A 72 14.55 7.34 -23.21
CA CYS A 72 15.73 7.99 -22.64
C CYS A 72 17.01 7.22 -23.01
N ASP A 73 17.61 7.58 -24.16
CA ASP A 73 18.82 6.93 -24.65
C ASP A 73 20.07 7.35 -23.85
N ILE A 74 20.28 6.66 -22.73
CA ILE A 74 21.52 6.67 -21.96
C ILE A 74 22.74 6.25 -22.81
N GLY A 75 22.52 5.45 -23.87
CA GLY A 75 23.53 5.13 -24.88
C GLY A 75 23.98 6.38 -25.63
N GLN A 76 23.06 7.23 -26.10
CA GLN A 76 23.40 8.49 -26.76
C GLN A 76 24.16 9.44 -25.81
N LEU A 77 23.73 9.58 -24.54
CA LEU A 77 24.46 10.40 -23.56
C LEU A 77 25.88 9.86 -23.29
N LEU A 78 26.05 8.54 -23.21
CA LEU A 78 27.36 7.90 -23.10
C LEU A 78 28.21 8.05 -24.37
N VAL A 79 27.59 8.04 -25.55
CA VAL A 79 28.24 8.27 -26.84
C VAL A 79 28.72 9.71 -26.95
N ASP A 80 27.92 10.70 -26.55
CA ASP A 80 28.30 12.12 -26.63
C ASP A 80 29.42 12.46 -25.63
N VAL A 81 29.37 11.92 -24.41
CA VAL A 81 30.46 12.05 -23.43
C VAL A 81 31.75 11.37 -23.92
N ARG A 82 31.67 10.19 -24.55
CA ARG A 82 32.83 9.50 -25.14
C ARG A 82 33.33 10.17 -26.43
N SER A 83 32.44 10.80 -27.18
CA SER A 83 32.74 11.58 -28.38
C SER A 83 33.58 12.81 -28.03
N GLN A 84 33.20 13.56 -26.99
CA GLN A 84 34.03 14.67 -26.50
C GLN A 84 35.34 14.19 -25.86
N ALA A 85 35.33 13.10 -25.08
CA ALA A 85 36.55 12.54 -24.51
C ALA A 85 37.59 12.14 -25.59
N SER A 86 37.15 11.45 -26.65
CA SER A 86 37.99 11.10 -27.81
C SER A 86 38.25 12.26 -28.78
N GLY A 87 37.59 13.41 -28.58
CA GLY A 87 37.98 14.68 -29.15
C GLY A 87 39.24 15.26 -28.51
N CYS A 88 39.36 15.15 -27.18
CA CYS A 88 40.53 15.62 -26.42
C CYS A 88 41.81 14.86 -26.76
N ASP A 89 41.72 13.54 -27.04
CA ASP A 89 42.87 12.70 -27.45
C ASP A 89 43.62 13.21 -28.69
N LYS A 90 43.02 14.13 -29.47
CA LYS A 90 43.61 14.68 -30.70
C LYS A 90 44.50 15.91 -30.49
N GLN A 91 44.54 16.49 -29.29
CA GLN A 91 45.55 17.48 -28.90
C GLN A 91 46.69 16.77 -28.15
N GLY A 92 47.45 15.97 -28.90
CA GLY A 92 48.21 14.86 -28.34
C GLY A 92 49.50 15.23 -27.60
N GLN A 93 49.65 14.66 -26.40
CA GLN A 93 50.86 13.97 -25.96
C GLN A 93 50.46 12.71 -25.19
N SER A 94 51.26 11.64 -25.25
CA SER A 94 50.86 10.36 -24.64
C SER A 94 50.90 10.42 -23.11
N LEU A 95 49.77 10.07 -22.49
CA LEU A 95 49.61 9.94 -21.03
C LEU A 95 50.56 8.89 -20.40
N THR A 96 51.16 8.02 -21.21
CA THR A 96 52.07 6.95 -20.76
C THR A 96 53.50 7.42 -20.41
N THR A 97 53.83 8.70 -20.58
CA THR A 97 55.24 9.16 -20.59
C THR A 97 55.72 9.91 -19.34
N PHE A 98 54.86 10.19 -18.35
CA PHE A 98 55.20 11.17 -17.29
C PHE A 98 55.49 10.64 -15.88
N LEU A 99 55.05 9.43 -15.49
CA LEU A 99 55.49 8.77 -14.24
C LEU A 99 55.57 7.24 -14.42
N PRO A 100 56.54 6.56 -13.77
CA PRO A 100 56.60 5.10 -13.74
C PRO A 100 55.49 4.52 -12.83
N PRO A 101 54.96 3.31 -13.10
CA PRO A 101 53.85 2.72 -12.31
C PRO A 101 54.16 2.42 -10.83
N THR A 102 55.39 2.65 -10.36
CA THR A 102 55.87 2.28 -9.04
C THR A 102 55.56 3.29 -7.93
N GLU A 103 55.05 4.49 -8.26
CA GLU A 103 54.82 5.58 -7.30
C GLU A 103 53.34 5.99 -7.15
N LEU A 104 52.41 5.04 -7.33
CA LEU A 104 51.01 5.24 -6.93
C LEU A 104 50.90 5.28 -5.40
N GLN A 105 51.00 6.50 -4.84
CA GLN A 105 50.70 6.77 -3.42
C GLN A 105 49.30 6.23 -3.06
N PRO A 106 49.12 5.66 -1.85
CA PRO A 106 47.87 5.02 -1.46
C PRO A 106 46.70 6.00 -1.44
N ALA A 107 45.52 5.55 -1.90
CA ALA A 107 44.39 6.41 -2.26
C ALA A 107 43.86 7.37 -1.18
N HIS A 108 44.19 7.16 0.10
CA HIS A 108 43.89 8.13 1.15
C HIS A 108 44.66 9.45 0.96
N GLN A 109 45.88 9.42 0.40
CA GLN A 109 46.62 10.64 0.06
C GLN A 109 45.98 11.38 -1.12
N PHE A 110 45.42 10.70 -2.12
CA PHE A 110 44.75 11.36 -3.25
C PHE A 110 43.59 12.24 -2.78
N PHE A 111 42.74 11.75 -1.86
CA PHE A 111 41.64 12.55 -1.30
C PHE A 111 42.06 13.50 -0.15
N ASN A 112 43.30 13.43 0.35
CA ASN A 112 43.88 14.52 1.14
C ASN A 112 44.34 15.63 0.20
N LEU A 113 45.28 15.31 -0.71
CA LEU A 113 45.85 16.25 -1.69
C LEU A 113 44.78 16.95 -2.53
N LEU A 114 43.71 16.26 -2.95
CA LEU A 114 42.60 16.90 -3.67
C LEU A 114 41.77 17.81 -2.76
N ALA A 115 41.59 17.48 -1.47
CA ALA A 115 40.91 18.35 -0.53
C ALA A 115 41.79 19.56 -0.14
N ASP A 116 43.10 19.38 -0.03
CA ASP A 116 44.07 20.43 0.28
C ASP A 116 44.25 21.39 -0.92
N ASP A 117 44.43 20.86 -2.14
CA ASP A 117 44.45 21.63 -3.40
C ASP A 117 43.11 22.37 -3.59
N LEU A 118 41.94 21.77 -3.28
CA LEU A 118 40.63 22.44 -3.33
C LEU A 118 40.45 23.48 -2.23
N CYS A 119 40.99 23.27 -1.03
CA CYS A 119 41.03 24.29 0.02
C CYS A 119 41.92 25.47 -0.38
N GLU A 120 43.00 25.24 -1.14
CA GLU A 120 43.92 26.28 -1.60
C GLU A 120 43.36 27.05 -2.80
N TRP A 121 42.77 26.35 -3.77
CA TRP A 121 41.95 26.95 -4.84
C TRP A 121 40.77 27.72 -4.26
N GLY A 122 40.11 27.18 -3.23
CA GLY A 122 39.04 27.87 -2.53
C GLY A 122 39.51 29.18 -1.93
N ARG A 123 40.60 29.17 -1.14
CA ARG A 123 41.25 30.37 -0.60
C ARG A 123 41.59 31.40 -1.70
N ALA A 124 42.10 30.95 -2.84
CA ALA A 124 42.38 31.82 -3.99
C ALA A 124 41.11 32.42 -4.61
N ILE A 125 40.08 31.60 -4.88
CA ILE A 125 38.80 32.04 -5.46
C ILE A 125 38.08 33.03 -4.54
N ILE A 126 38.02 32.74 -3.23
CA ILE A 126 37.49 33.63 -2.18
C ILE A 126 38.18 35.00 -2.25
N SER A 127 39.52 35.03 -2.34
CA SER A 127 40.30 36.29 -2.44
C SER A 127 40.08 37.09 -3.73
N SER A 128 39.39 36.50 -4.73
CA SER A 128 39.03 37.14 -6.00
C SER A 128 37.52 37.39 -6.17
N SER A 129 36.69 36.98 -5.20
CA SER A 129 35.23 37.10 -5.28
C SER A 129 34.75 38.48 -4.84
N THR A 130 33.66 38.96 -5.44
CA THR A 130 32.97 40.20 -5.02
C THR A 130 32.13 40.01 -3.75
N ASP A 131 31.88 38.77 -3.35
CA ASP A 131 31.34 38.38 -2.03
C ASP A 131 32.18 37.20 -1.50
N PRO A 132 33.30 37.49 -0.81
CA PRO A 132 34.21 36.46 -0.30
C PRO A 132 33.54 35.51 0.69
N ASP A 133 32.71 36.02 1.59
CA ASP A 133 32.20 35.26 2.74
C ASP A 133 31.12 34.24 2.33
N THR A 134 30.19 34.62 1.45
CA THR A 134 29.23 33.67 0.87
C THR A 134 29.95 32.62 0.02
N THR A 135 30.94 33.05 -0.78
CA THR A 135 31.76 32.14 -1.61
C THR A 135 32.54 31.15 -0.74
N ALA A 136 33.07 31.61 0.40
CA ALA A 136 33.80 30.80 1.35
C ALA A 136 32.90 29.73 1.99
N SER A 137 31.71 30.13 2.49
CA SER A 137 30.80 29.20 3.15
C SER A 137 30.28 28.10 2.20
N GLU A 138 30.00 28.42 0.93
CA GLU A 138 29.57 27.39 -0.03
C GLU A 138 30.70 26.42 -0.42
N LEU A 139 31.95 26.92 -0.54
CA LEU A 139 33.11 26.07 -0.81
C LEU A 139 33.49 25.22 0.40
N GLU A 140 33.42 25.77 1.61
CA GLU A 140 33.62 25.05 2.87
C GLU A 140 32.58 23.93 3.03
N GLN A 141 31.30 24.20 2.79
CA GLN A 141 30.26 23.17 2.77
C GLN A 141 30.52 22.08 1.71
N TYR A 142 31.07 22.44 0.54
CA TYR A 142 31.42 21.46 -0.50
C TYR A 142 32.64 20.60 -0.11
N VAL A 143 33.64 21.19 0.54
CA VAL A 143 34.79 20.46 1.11
C VAL A 143 34.36 19.56 2.27
N ILE A 144 33.46 20.03 3.15
CA ILE A 144 32.84 19.22 4.22
C ILE A 144 32.07 18.04 3.62
N TRP A 145 31.30 18.26 2.54
CA TRP A 145 30.61 17.18 1.83
C TRP A 145 31.57 16.17 1.20
N LEU A 146 32.62 16.63 0.51
CA LEU A 146 33.65 15.75 -0.07
C LEU A 146 34.39 14.95 1.01
N ASN A 147 34.74 15.57 2.14
CA ASN A 147 35.34 14.87 3.28
C ASN A 147 34.36 13.89 3.94
N SER A 148 33.08 14.23 4.05
CA SER A 148 32.04 13.32 4.55
C SER A 148 31.89 12.10 3.64
N MET A 149 31.87 12.30 2.31
CA MET A 149 31.86 11.22 1.31
C MET A 149 33.11 10.36 1.39
N ARG A 150 34.29 10.97 1.56
CA ARG A 150 35.58 10.28 1.74
C ARG A 150 35.62 9.42 3.00
N GLU A 151 35.13 9.93 4.13
CA GLU A 151 35.05 9.16 5.36
C GLU A 151 33.99 8.04 5.29
N ALA A 152 32.81 8.32 4.72
CA ALA A 152 31.74 7.35 4.55
C ALA A 152 32.10 6.21 3.58
N THR A 153 32.92 6.50 2.56
CA THR A 153 33.47 5.48 1.63
C THR A 153 34.81 4.90 2.08
N SER A 154 35.32 5.25 3.26
CA SER A 154 36.50 4.59 3.81
C SER A 154 36.16 3.14 4.13
N THR A 155 37.00 2.20 3.65
CA THR A 155 36.76 0.76 3.86
C THR A 155 36.60 0.40 5.35
N LYS A 156 37.26 1.17 6.24
CA LYS A 156 37.07 1.06 7.69
C LYS A 156 35.64 1.41 8.13
N ARG A 157 35.10 2.59 7.80
CA ARG A 157 33.71 2.94 8.20
C ARG A 157 32.66 2.07 7.52
N VAL A 158 32.88 1.64 6.28
CA VAL A 158 31.99 0.69 5.60
C VAL A 158 31.97 -0.65 6.35
N LEU A 159 33.13 -1.18 6.73
CA LEU A 159 33.24 -2.37 7.58
C LEU A 159 32.55 -2.17 8.94
N GLU A 160 32.78 -1.04 9.59
CA GLU A 160 32.18 -0.71 10.89
C GLU A 160 30.65 -0.56 10.81
N HIS A 161 30.09 -0.03 9.72
CA HIS A 161 28.64 0.04 9.49
C HIS A 161 28.02 -1.32 9.19
N MET A 162 28.69 -2.13 8.37
CA MET A 162 28.15 -3.39 7.85
C MET A 162 28.31 -4.56 8.83
N TRP A 163 29.40 -4.62 9.57
CA TRP A 163 29.84 -5.81 10.29
C TRP A 163 30.16 -5.54 11.76
N GLU A 164 29.83 -6.50 12.61
CA GLU A 164 30.13 -6.51 14.03
C GLU A 164 30.83 -7.83 14.40
N PRO A 165 32.09 -7.80 14.87
CA PRO A 165 32.73 -8.99 15.45
C PRO A 165 32.03 -9.34 16.76
N ILE A 166 31.73 -10.63 16.99
CA ILE A 166 31.09 -11.07 18.23
C ILE A 166 32.16 -11.31 19.30
N PHE A 167 31.93 -10.76 20.48
CA PHE A 167 32.76 -10.93 21.67
C PHE A 167 31.95 -11.55 22.81
N SER A 168 32.61 -12.32 23.68
CA SER A 168 32.06 -12.80 24.96
C SER A 168 32.11 -11.70 26.03
N ALA A 169 31.42 -11.90 27.15
CA ALA A 169 31.37 -10.95 28.27
C ALA A 169 32.77 -10.61 28.85
N ASP A 170 33.74 -11.51 28.73
CA ASP A 170 35.14 -11.30 29.12
C ASP A 170 36.00 -10.63 28.03
N GLY A 171 35.38 -10.10 26.97
CA GLY A 171 36.04 -9.35 25.91
C GLY A 171 36.82 -10.19 24.89
N LYS A 172 36.82 -11.53 24.99
CA LYS A 172 37.44 -12.40 23.98
C LYS A 172 36.57 -12.45 22.72
N ARG A 173 37.18 -12.62 21.54
CA ARG A 173 36.42 -12.88 20.30
C ARG A 173 35.85 -14.30 20.33
N LEU A 174 34.55 -14.42 20.19
CA LEU A 174 33.90 -15.72 20.01
C LEU A 174 34.07 -16.20 18.55
N GLN A 175 34.09 -17.52 18.35
CA GLN A 175 33.97 -18.14 17.02
C GLN A 175 32.48 -18.31 16.60
N ALA A 176 31.58 -17.63 17.31
CA ALA A 176 30.15 -17.64 17.09
C ALA A 176 29.76 -16.73 15.90
N GLY A 177 28.72 -17.12 15.15
CA GLY A 177 28.34 -16.44 13.90
C GLY A 177 29.26 -16.71 12.70
N ARG A 178 28.96 -16.06 11.57
CA ARG A 178 29.57 -16.34 10.26
C ARG A 178 31.01 -15.85 10.20
N PHE A 179 31.93 -16.67 9.68
CA PHE A 179 33.28 -16.21 9.33
C PHE A 179 33.27 -15.33 8.08
N SER A 180 33.79 -14.10 8.20
CA SER A 180 34.08 -13.21 7.07
C SER A 180 35.56 -13.30 6.72
N LYS A 181 35.86 -13.74 5.49
CA LYS A 181 37.24 -13.83 4.99
C LYS A 181 37.92 -12.46 4.89
N VAL A 182 37.16 -11.38 4.70
CA VAL A 182 37.73 -10.04 4.47
C VAL A 182 38.06 -9.34 5.79
N THR A 183 37.30 -9.58 6.87
CA THR A 183 37.67 -9.12 8.22
C THR A 183 38.56 -10.11 8.98
N GLN A 184 38.75 -11.32 8.43
CA GLN A 184 39.42 -12.45 9.09
C GLN A 184 38.84 -12.70 10.49
N SER A 185 37.51 -12.59 10.63
CA SER A 185 36.82 -12.71 11.91
C SER A 185 35.48 -13.44 11.75
N HIS A 186 35.07 -14.13 12.80
CA HIS A 186 33.65 -14.39 13.02
C HIS A 186 32.93 -13.08 13.39
N GLY A 187 31.61 -13.07 13.22
CA GLY A 187 30.79 -11.90 13.43
C GLY A 187 29.40 -12.02 12.82
N ARG A 188 28.69 -10.89 12.79
CA ARG A 188 27.36 -10.73 12.21
C ARG A 188 27.26 -9.42 11.44
N TYR A 189 26.23 -9.31 10.61
CA TYR A 189 25.81 -8.02 10.07
C TYR A 189 25.07 -7.22 11.14
N ARG A 190 25.29 -5.90 11.18
CA ARG A 190 24.49 -5.01 12.05
C ARG A 190 23.04 -4.93 11.58
N ALA A 191 22.09 -4.85 12.50
CA ALA A 191 20.67 -4.73 12.17
C ALA A 191 20.36 -3.62 11.15
N LEU A 192 20.89 -2.40 11.34
CA LEU A 192 20.64 -1.27 10.43
C LEU A 192 21.04 -1.58 8.97
N PHE A 193 22.18 -2.25 8.77
CA PHE A 193 22.62 -2.66 7.43
C PHE A 193 21.78 -3.81 6.86
N LEU A 194 21.30 -4.75 7.71
CA LEU A 194 20.35 -5.78 7.28
C LEU A 194 19.01 -5.18 6.84
N ILE A 195 18.49 -4.19 7.57
CA ILE A 195 17.26 -3.45 7.22
C ILE A 195 17.42 -2.82 5.83
N GLN A 196 18.51 -2.07 5.62
CA GLN A 196 18.84 -1.48 4.31
C GLN A 196 18.90 -2.53 3.19
N CYS A 197 19.51 -3.69 3.43
CA CYS A 197 19.58 -4.78 2.47
C CYS A 197 18.23 -5.46 2.18
N VAL A 198 17.35 -5.58 3.18
CA VAL A 198 16.00 -6.16 3.00
C VAL A 198 15.10 -5.18 2.22
N LEU A 199 15.14 -3.88 2.53
CA LEU A 199 14.42 -2.85 1.78
C LEU A 199 14.87 -2.78 0.31
N LEU A 200 16.18 -2.84 0.05
CA LEU A 200 16.72 -2.94 -1.30
C LEU A 200 16.27 -4.22 -2.02
N ALA A 201 16.21 -5.36 -1.31
CA ALA A 201 15.72 -6.63 -1.88
C ALA A 201 14.23 -6.58 -2.29
N PHE A 202 13.39 -5.75 -1.65
CA PHE A 202 12.01 -5.52 -2.09
C PHE A 202 11.95 -4.72 -3.40
N GLN A 203 12.71 -3.64 -3.52
CA GLN A 203 12.79 -2.85 -4.76
C GLN A 203 13.28 -3.70 -5.95
N LEU A 204 14.26 -4.57 -5.70
CA LEU A 204 14.80 -5.51 -6.68
C LEU A 204 13.91 -6.74 -6.95
N LYS A 205 12.83 -6.92 -6.18
CA LYS A 205 11.94 -8.10 -6.19
C LYS A 205 12.66 -9.46 -6.04
N SER A 206 13.89 -9.49 -5.52
CA SER A 206 14.70 -10.71 -5.43
C SER A 206 15.78 -10.61 -4.36
N SER A 207 15.75 -11.53 -3.38
CA SER A 207 16.73 -11.63 -2.30
C SER A 207 18.11 -12.13 -2.78
N SER A 208 18.18 -12.97 -3.81
CA SER A 208 19.46 -13.45 -4.36
C SER A 208 20.20 -12.37 -5.16
N SER A 209 19.53 -11.27 -5.51
CA SER A 209 20.05 -10.27 -6.44
C SER A 209 20.82 -9.11 -5.81
N VAL A 210 20.73 -8.86 -4.50
CA VAL A 210 21.24 -7.61 -3.88
C VAL A 210 22.69 -7.32 -4.22
N ALA A 211 23.60 -8.29 -4.06
CA ALA A 211 25.02 -8.14 -4.42
C ALA A 211 25.21 -7.81 -5.92
N VAL A 212 24.55 -8.58 -6.79
CA VAL A 212 24.67 -8.44 -8.26
C VAL A 212 24.08 -7.11 -8.75
N SER A 213 23.01 -6.64 -8.11
CA SER A 213 22.35 -5.38 -8.44
C SER A 213 23.13 -4.16 -7.94
N LEU A 214 23.76 -4.26 -6.75
CA LEU A 214 24.75 -3.27 -6.29
C LEU A 214 25.92 -3.18 -7.27
N GLN A 215 26.53 -4.30 -7.67
CA GLN A 215 27.60 -4.30 -8.67
C GLN A 215 27.16 -3.75 -10.04
N ARG A 216 25.93 -4.03 -10.49
CA ARG A 216 25.37 -3.43 -11.72
C ARG A 216 25.16 -1.92 -11.58
N ALA A 217 24.81 -1.42 -10.40
CA ALA A 217 24.74 0.01 -10.12
C ALA A 217 26.16 0.64 -10.05
N PHE A 218 27.15 -0.04 -9.50
CA PHE A 218 28.54 0.43 -9.52
C PHE A 218 29.15 0.40 -10.93
N ALA A 219 28.72 -0.53 -11.79
CA ALA A 219 29.18 -0.64 -13.17
C ALA A 219 28.83 0.55 -14.07
N VAL A 220 27.86 1.39 -13.69
CA VAL A 220 27.54 2.65 -14.39
C VAL A 220 28.23 3.89 -13.78
N LEU A 221 28.98 3.73 -12.68
CA LEU A 221 29.73 4.82 -12.06
C LEU A 221 31.12 5.00 -12.69
N PRO A 222 31.73 6.19 -12.60
CA PRO A 222 33.11 6.41 -13.04
C PRO A 222 34.10 5.46 -12.38
N ASP A 223 35.16 5.12 -13.10
CA ASP A 223 36.10 4.03 -12.76
C ASP A 223 36.68 4.08 -11.34
N ILE A 224 36.90 5.28 -10.80
CA ILE A 224 37.39 5.53 -9.44
C ILE A 224 36.34 5.19 -8.36
N TRP A 225 35.07 5.56 -8.60
CA TRP A 225 33.95 5.25 -7.71
C TRP A 225 33.59 3.77 -7.79
N ARG A 226 33.56 3.21 -9.01
CA ARG A 226 33.36 1.79 -9.26
C ARG A 226 34.36 0.94 -8.47
N LYS A 227 35.66 1.18 -8.63
CA LYS A 227 36.71 0.43 -7.91
C LYS A 227 36.63 0.60 -6.40
N THR A 228 36.35 1.81 -5.91
CA THR A 228 36.18 2.06 -4.46
C THR A 228 34.97 1.29 -3.90
N LEU A 229 33.83 1.31 -4.60
CA LEU A 229 32.60 0.66 -4.17
C LEU A 229 32.64 -0.87 -4.36
N ASP A 230 33.26 -1.39 -5.42
CA ASP A 230 33.53 -2.82 -5.59
C ASP A 230 34.47 -3.36 -4.48
N ASN A 231 35.41 -2.56 -3.99
CA ASN A 231 36.25 -2.92 -2.84
C ASN A 231 35.48 -2.86 -1.50
N CYS A 232 34.61 -1.85 -1.33
CA CYS A 232 33.82 -1.67 -0.11
C CYS A 232 32.63 -2.64 0.02
N PHE A 233 32.04 -3.04 -1.11
CA PHE A 233 30.86 -3.89 -1.22
C PHE A 233 31.14 -5.15 -2.06
N ALA A 234 32.39 -5.67 -2.00
CA ALA A 234 32.77 -6.93 -2.63
C ALA A 234 31.78 -8.05 -2.29
N ILE A 235 31.54 -8.98 -3.24
CA ILE A 235 30.45 -9.98 -3.15
C ILE A 235 30.42 -10.75 -1.82
N GLU A 236 31.58 -11.05 -1.23
CA GLU A 236 31.66 -11.77 0.05
C GLU A 236 31.05 -11.01 1.24
N PHE A 237 31.02 -9.66 1.17
CA PHE A 237 30.40 -8.80 2.17
C PHE A 237 28.88 -8.74 2.08
N ALA A 238 28.29 -8.83 0.89
CA ALA A 238 26.84 -8.72 0.76
C ALA A 238 26.13 -9.88 1.49
N PRO A 239 25.02 -9.63 2.22
CA PRO A 239 24.27 -10.70 2.86
C PRO A 239 23.70 -11.62 1.79
N SER A 240 23.81 -12.94 2.00
CA SER A 240 23.35 -13.92 1.02
C SER A 240 21.82 -13.86 0.84
N GLY A 241 21.31 -14.37 -0.28
CA GLY A 241 19.85 -14.46 -0.49
C GLY A 241 19.11 -15.25 0.60
N ALA A 242 19.77 -16.24 1.21
CA ALA A 242 19.27 -16.96 2.37
C ALA A 242 19.30 -16.10 3.65
N THR A 243 20.38 -15.33 3.87
CA THR A 243 20.49 -14.35 4.97
C THR A 243 19.36 -13.33 4.88
N ILE A 244 19.19 -12.67 3.73
CA ILE A 244 18.11 -11.70 3.47
C ILE A 244 16.74 -12.34 3.68
N SER A 245 16.55 -13.59 3.23
CA SER A 245 15.27 -14.30 3.42
C SER A 245 14.98 -14.66 4.88
N ARG A 246 16.01 -14.85 5.72
CA ARG A 246 15.83 -15.02 7.18
C ARG A 246 15.60 -13.68 7.88
N SER A 247 16.35 -12.64 7.52
CA SER A 247 16.23 -11.28 8.05
C SER A 247 14.84 -10.65 7.85
N ARG A 248 14.03 -11.16 6.90
CA ARG A 248 12.61 -10.80 6.80
C ARG A 248 11.83 -11.12 8.07
N LEU A 249 11.99 -12.30 8.68
CA LEU A 249 11.35 -12.63 9.96
C LEU A 249 11.79 -11.64 11.04
N TYR A 250 13.10 -11.40 11.14
CA TYR A 250 13.67 -10.58 12.20
C TYR A 250 13.20 -9.12 12.09
N LEU A 251 13.17 -8.55 10.89
CA LEU A 251 12.66 -7.20 10.63
C LEU A 251 11.15 -7.10 10.85
N ASP A 252 10.37 -8.09 10.43
CA ASP A 252 8.91 -8.06 10.62
C ASP A 252 8.54 -8.12 12.10
N THR A 253 9.16 -9.03 12.87
CA THR A 253 9.01 -9.07 14.32
C THR A 253 9.54 -7.79 14.99
N ALA A 254 10.67 -7.23 14.52
CA ALA A 254 11.18 -5.96 15.04
C ALA A 254 10.19 -4.81 14.82
N PHE A 255 9.50 -4.81 13.67
CA PHE A 255 8.46 -3.85 13.37
C PHE A 255 7.20 -4.08 14.21
N MET A 256 6.80 -5.33 14.49
CA MET A 256 5.74 -5.64 15.46
C MET A 256 6.07 -5.12 16.87
N LEU A 257 7.33 -5.25 17.33
CA LEU A 257 7.77 -4.67 18.59
C LEU A 257 7.81 -3.13 18.58
N TYR A 258 8.18 -2.52 17.46
CA TYR A 258 8.10 -1.06 17.27
C TYR A 258 6.64 -0.57 17.29
N VAL A 259 5.72 -1.34 16.69
CA VAL A 259 4.27 -1.05 16.68
C VAL A 259 3.66 -1.24 18.06
N ARG A 260 4.08 -2.26 18.84
CA ARG A 260 3.67 -2.44 20.26
C ARG A 260 3.81 -1.16 21.06
N ASP A 261 5.01 -0.58 21.07
CA ASP A 261 5.29 0.61 21.88
C ASP A 261 4.55 1.86 21.35
N LYS A 262 4.26 1.91 20.04
CA LYS A 262 3.47 2.98 19.41
C LYS A 262 1.97 2.87 19.73
N LEU A 263 1.39 1.66 19.66
CA LEU A 263 -0.02 1.41 19.99
C LEU A 263 -0.27 1.58 21.48
N CYS A 264 0.60 1.04 22.35
CA CYS A 264 0.51 1.21 23.80
C CYS A 264 0.40 2.69 24.18
N LYS A 265 1.32 3.52 23.67
CA LYS A 265 1.30 4.97 23.86
C LYS A 265 0.04 5.65 23.31
N LEU A 266 -0.44 5.24 22.13
CA LEU A 266 -1.65 5.84 21.54
C LEU A 266 -2.91 5.50 22.35
N THR A 267 -3.01 4.28 22.87
CA THR A 267 -4.09 3.86 23.79
C THR A 267 -4.02 4.62 25.11
N GLU A 268 -2.83 4.78 25.69
CA GLU A 268 -2.58 5.61 26.89
C GLU A 268 -2.94 7.10 26.67
N GLU A 269 -2.70 7.65 25.46
CA GLU A 269 -3.13 8.99 25.06
C GLU A 269 -4.64 9.08 24.70
N GLY A 270 -5.43 8.05 24.97
CA GLY A 270 -6.90 8.04 24.79
C GLY A 270 -7.35 8.07 23.33
N SER A 271 -6.54 7.55 22.41
CA SER A 271 -6.84 7.56 20.97
C SER A 271 -8.09 6.74 20.63
N ALA A 272 -8.87 7.20 19.65
CA ALA A 272 -9.95 6.42 19.07
C ALA A 272 -9.43 5.59 17.89
N PHE A 273 -9.60 4.27 17.94
CA PHE A 273 -9.20 3.37 16.86
C PHE A 273 -10.40 2.91 16.01
N PHE A 274 -10.14 2.66 14.74
CA PHE A 274 -11.07 2.09 13.78
C PHE A 274 -10.33 1.00 13.00
N VAL A 275 -10.87 -0.22 12.95
CA VAL A 275 -10.19 -1.35 12.31
C VAL A 275 -10.99 -1.82 11.10
N LEU A 276 -10.37 -1.80 9.94
CA LEU A 276 -10.86 -2.54 8.78
C LEU A 276 -10.29 -3.96 8.85
N MET A 277 -11.09 -4.96 8.45
CA MET A 277 -10.66 -6.36 8.39
C MET A 277 -11.29 -7.10 7.22
N ASP A 278 -10.56 -8.06 6.65
CA ASP A 278 -10.97 -8.89 5.51
C ASP A 278 -10.18 -10.20 5.51
N SER A 279 -10.81 -11.31 5.11
CA SER A 279 -10.17 -12.63 5.03
C SER A 279 -10.20 -13.22 3.62
N SER A 280 -9.04 -13.26 2.96
CA SER A 280 -8.94 -13.66 1.55
C SER A 280 -7.90 -14.77 1.25
N PRO A 281 -8.18 -15.67 0.28
CA PRO A 281 -7.23 -16.69 -0.16
C PRO A 281 -6.16 -16.10 -1.08
N GLN A 282 -4.95 -15.87 -0.55
CA GLN A 282 -3.78 -15.38 -1.28
C GLN A 282 -2.68 -16.46 -1.32
N GLY A 283 -2.20 -16.82 -2.50
CA GLY A 283 -1.11 -17.80 -2.65
C GLY A 283 -1.43 -19.20 -2.11
N PHE A 284 -2.67 -19.67 -2.30
CA PHE A 284 -3.22 -20.93 -1.78
C PHE A 284 -3.30 -21.04 -0.24
N GLN A 285 -3.24 -19.91 0.48
CA GLN A 285 -3.45 -19.83 1.93
C GLN A 285 -4.49 -18.73 2.22
N ASN A 286 -5.34 -18.93 3.23
CA ASN A 286 -6.22 -17.85 3.71
C ASN A 286 -5.41 -16.93 4.63
N TRP A 287 -5.58 -15.62 4.45
CA TRP A 287 -4.96 -14.59 5.28
C TRP A 287 -6.04 -13.68 5.83
N MET A 288 -6.01 -13.44 7.13
CA MET A 288 -6.70 -12.32 7.75
C MET A 288 -5.82 -11.08 7.57
N MET A 289 -6.34 -10.04 6.92
CA MET A 289 -5.67 -8.75 6.79
C MET A 289 -6.43 -7.69 7.58
N THR A 290 -5.68 -6.88 8.31
CA THR A 290 -6.19 -5.84 9.20
C THR A 290 -5.54 -4.50 8.85
N GLU A 291 -6.30 -3.42 8.98
CA GLU A 291 -5.79 -2.04 8.81
C GLU A 291 -6.36 -1.17 9.92
N VAL A 292 -5.48 -0.65 10.78
CA VAL A 292 -5.84 0.11 11.99
C VAL A 292 -5.63 1.61 11.77
N PHE A 293 -6.68 2.39 11.91
CA PHE A 293 -6.63 3.85 11.88
C PHE A 293 -6.84 4.41 13.29
N GLY A 294 -5.83 5.10 13.84
CA GLY A 294 -5.96 5.85 15.09
C GLY A 294 -6.19 7.34 14.85
N VAL A 295 -7.01 7.96 15.69
CA VAL A 295 -7.07 9.42 15.88
C VAL A 295 -6.64 9.73 17.30
N GLU A 296 -5.52 10.46 17.46
CA GLU A 296 -4.96 10.82 18.77
C GLU A 296 -6.01 11.51 19.64
N GLY A 297 -6.17 11.09 20.91
CA GLY A 297 -7.26 11.56 21.78
C GLY A 297 -7.32 13.08 21.91
N LYS A 298 -6.16 13.72 22.10
CA LYS A 298 -5.98 15.18 22.14
C LYS A 298 -6.37 15.91 20.84
N MET A 299 -6.37 15.22 19.70
CA MET A 299 -6.73 15.77 18.38
C MET A 299 -8.17 15.45 17.98
N LEU A 300 -8.80 14.43 18.57
CA LEU A 300 -10.12 13.92 18.18
C LEU A 300 -11.21 15.01 18.14
N LEU A 301 -11.36 15.76 19.23
CA LEU A 301 -12.34 16.85 19.32
C LEU A 301 -12.01 18.01 18.39
N HIS A 302 -10.72 18.37 18.25
CA HIS A 302 -10.29 19.45 17.35
C HIS A 302 -10.59 19.12 15.88
N CYS A 303 -10.28 17.90 15.44
CA CYS A 303 -10.58 17.42 14.09
C CYS A 303 -12.10 17.28 13.85
N ALA A 304 -12.88 16.88 14.86
CA ALA A 304 -14.34 16.86 14.78
C ALA A 304 -14.95 18.27 14.64
N GLY A 305 -14.47 19.25 15.41
CA GLY A 305 -14.89 20.65 15.28
C GLY A 305 -14.64 21.25 13.91
N ILE A 306 -13.45 21.00 13.33
CA ILE A 306 -13.13 21.38 11.95
C ILE A 306 -14.08 20.70 10.95
N PHE A 307 -14.36 19.40 11.13
CA PHE A 307 -15.29 18.66 10.27
C PHE A 307 -16.70 19.26 10.30
N PHE A 308 -17.27 19.47 11.49
CA PHE A 308 -18.63 20.00 11.64
C PHE A 308 -18.78 21.40 11.01
N HIS A 309 -17.76 22.26 11.18
CA HIS A 309 -17.75 23.58 10.56
C HIS A 309 -17.70 23.53 9.01
N LEU A 310 -16.83 22.69 8.43
CA LEU A 310 -16.70 22.56 6.97
C LEU A 310 -17.93 21.91 6.32
N ALA A 311 -18.48 20.87 6.95
CA ALA A 311 -19.69 20.20 6.45
C ALA A 311 -20.92 21.13 6.52
N GLY A 312 -21.03 21.91 7.61
CA GLY A 312 -22.10 22.91 7.83
C GLY A 312 -22.37 23.81 6.61
N TRP A 313 -21.32 24.22 5.91
CA TRP A 313 -21.40 25.10 4.73
C TRP A 313 -21.96 24.41 3.46
N SER A 314 -22.14 23.09 3.44
CA SER A 314 -22.42 22.33 2.21
C SER A 314 -23.88 21.86 2.04
N LYS A 315 -24.84 22.22 2.92
CA LYS A 315 -26.17 21.57 2.97
C LYS A 315 -27.28 22.12 2.06
N GLU A 316 -27.07 23.22 1.34
CA GLU A 316 -28.17 23.96 0.67
C GLU A 316 -28.76 23.25 -0.59
N ILE A 317 -28.89 21.90 -0.63
CA ILE A 317 -29.14 21.08 -1.86
C ILE A 317 -30.03 19.79 -1.80
N GLU A 318 -29.67 18.68 -1.14
CA GLU A 318 -30.05 17.27 -1.57
C GLU A 318 -30.80 16.35 -0.54
N GLN A 319 -32.02 15.82 -0.86
CA GLN A 319 -32.83 14.73 -0.21
C GLN A 319 -33.87 14.13 -1.24
N SER A 320 -34.67 13.04 -1.10
CA SER A 320 -35.11 12.03 -0.06
C SER A 320 -35.87 10.82 -0.74
N ASP A 321 -36.19 9.58 -0.30
CA ASP A 321 -36.06 8.54 0.79
C ASP A 321 -36.62 7.18 0.20
N ALA A 322 -36.48 5.91 0.67
CA ALA A 322 -35.51 5.09 1.48
C ALA A 322 -35.97 3.58 1.70
N GLN A 323 -35.12 2.70 2.31
CA GLN A 323 -35.40 1.37 3.01
C GLN A 323 -35.81 0.09 2.17
N ASP A 324 -36.09 -1.17 2.60
CA ASP A 324 -35.58 -2.22 3.58
C ASP A 324 -36.18 -3.63 3.19
N ALA A 325 -35.84 -4.90 3.58
CA ALA A 325 -34.84 -5.71 4.35
C ALA A 325 -34.90 -7.19 3.77
N GLY A 326 -34.46 -8.38 4.28
CA GLY A 326 -33.70 -8.94 5.45
C GLY A 326 -33.23 -10.44 5.18
N LEU A 327 -32.43 -11.10 6.06
CA LEU A 327 -31.33 -12.08 5.72
C LEU A 327 -31.42 -13.56 6.28
N SER A 328 -30.42 -14.46 6.05
CA SER A 328 -30.03 -15.60 6.97
C SER A 328 -28.73 -16.46 6.67
N VAL A 329 -28.14 -17.07 7.74
CA VAL A 329 -27.18 -18.22 7.92
C VAL A 329 -25.66 -18.11 7.58
N ASP A 330 -24.72 -18.22 8.58
CA ASP A 330 -23.24 -18.27 8.32
C ASP A 330 -22.23 -18.76 9.44
N ASP A 331 -22.58 -19.66 10.38
CA ASP A 331 -21.88 -19.77 11.70
C ASP A 331 -20.43 -20.31 11.81
N LEU A 332 -20.00 -21.34 11.07
CA LEU A 332 -18.83 -22.15 11.50
C LEU A 332 -17.43 -21.54 11.25
N ARG A 333 -17.33 -20.53 10.37
CA ARG A 333 -16.04 -19.98 9.90
C ARG A 333 -15.47 -18.91 10.84
N THR A 334 -16.33 -18.21 11.57
CA THR A 334 -16.00 -17.14 12.53
C THR A 334 -14.92 -17.53 13.54
N ILE A 335 -14.96 -18.74 14.12
CA ILE A 335 -14.02 -19.14 15.21
C ILE A 335 -12.56 -19.07 14.76
N LEU A 336 -12.29 -19.48 13.51
CA LEU A 336 -10.94 -19.46 12.92
C LEU A 336 -10.44 -18.04 12.66
N GLU A 337 -11.36 -17.15 12.29
CA GLU A 337 -11.10 -15.77 11.91
C GLU A 337 -10.90 -14.88 13.15
N VAL A 338 -11.71 -15.08 14.20
CA VAL A 338 -11.52 -14.44 15.52
C VAL A 338 -10.18 -14.83 16.12
N HIS A 339 -9.78 -16.11 16.05
CA HIS A 339 -8.45 -16.53 16.51
C HIS A 339 -7.31 -15.87 15.71
N ALA A 340 -7.40 -15.87 14.37
CA ALA A 340 -6.38 -15.24 13.52
C ALA A 340 -6.26 -13.72 13.74
N PHE A 341 -7.38 -13.05 14.00
CA PHE A 341 -7.45 -11.63 14.34
C PHE A 341 -6.82 -11.33 15.70
N LEU A 342 -7.23 -12.04 16.76
CA LEU A 342 -6.68 -11.83 18.10
C LEU A 342 -5.21 -12.24 18.20
N HIS A 343 -4.79 -13.29 17.49
CA HIS A 343 -3.38 -13.67 17.35
C HIS A 343 -2.56 -12.54 16.71
N SER A 344 -3.03 -11.96 15.59
CA SER A 344 -2.29 -10.88 14.92
C SER A 344 -2.19 -9.62 15.77
N LEU A 345 -3.27 -9.23 16.47
CA LEU A 345 -3.22 -8.12 17.41
C LEU A 345 -2.34 -8.41 18.64
N ARG A 346 -2.25 -9.67 19.12
CA ARG A 346 -1.35 -10.04 20.23
C ARG A 346 0.13 -10.04 19.84
N LEU A 347 0.47 -10.25 18.57
CA LEU A 347 1.82 -9.95 18.08
C LEU A 347 2.15 -8.46 18.23
N GLU A 348 1.14 -7.58 18.18
CA GLU A 348 1.27 -6.12 18.25
C GLU A 348 0.90 -5.49 19.61
N HIS A 349 0.64 -6.29 20.64
CA HIS A 349 0.47 -5.84 22.04
C HIS A 349 1.33 -6.68 22.99
N SER A 350 1.98 -6.06 24.00
CA SER A 350 2.95 -6.77 24.86
C SER A 350 2.29 -7.72 25.87
N THR A 351 1.12 -7.37 26.40
CA THR A 351 0.31 -8.18 27.33
C THR A 351 -1.14 -8.31 26.86
N TRP A 352 -1.87 -9.29 27.39
CA TRP A 352 -3.30 -9.44 27.12
C TRP A 352 -4.13 -8.26 27.64
N ALA A 353 -3.76 -7.67 28.78
CA ALA A 353 -4.40 -6.46 29.31
C ALA A 353 -4.24 -5.23 28.38
N LYS A 354 -3.06 -5.05 27.79
CA LYS A 354 -2.81 -3.98 26.81
C LYS A 354 -3.57 -4.21 25.50
N LEU A 355 -3.82 -5.47 25.11
CA LEU A 355 -4.73 -5.79 24.00
C LEU A 355 -6.19 -5.44 24.32
N GLN A 356 -6.70 -5.81 25.50
CA GLN A 356 -8.09 -5.47 25.85
C GLN A 356 -8.31 -3.95 25.86
N SER A 357 -7.39 -3.18 26.44
CA SER A 357 -7.48 -1.70 26.44
C SER A 357 -7.51 -1.09 25.02
N PHE A 358 -6.86 -1.72 24.04
CA PHE A 358 -6.97 -1.34 22.63
C PHE A 358 -8.33 -1.71 22.02
N LEU A 359 -8.90 -2.87 22.37
CA LEU A 359 -10.25 -3.27 21.96
C LEU A 359 -11.31 -2.32 22.55
N ASP A 360 -11.22 -1.97 23.84
CA ASP A 360 -12.06 -0.98 24.53
C ASP A 360 -11.97 0.43 23.89
N SER A 361 -10.81 0.75 23.32
CA SER A 361 -10.53 2.02 22.61
C SER A 361 -10.94 1.99 21.13
N THR A 362 -11.31 0.82 20.60
CA THR A 362 -11.76 0.66 19.22
C THR A 362 -13.24 1.02 19.10
N SER A 363 -13.55 2.01 18.26
CA SER A 363 -14.90 2.54 18.11
C SER A 363 -15.74 1.74 17.10
N ALA A 364 -15.10 1.21 16.05
CA ALA A 364 -15.77 0.39 15.05
C ALA A 364 -14.84 -0.61 14.35
N PHE A 365 -15.44 -1.71 13.94
CA PHE A 365 -14.93 -2.69 12.98
C PHE A 365 -15.68 -2.53 11.65
N THR A 366 -15.01 -2.67 10.51
CA THR A 366 -15.66 -2.67 9.19
C THR A 366 -15.14 -3.81 8.33
N SER A 367 -16.06 -4.65 7.82
CA SER A 367 -15.78 -5.74 6.87
C SER A 367 -16.90 -5.84 5.82
N ASP A 368 -16.76 -6.78 4.87
CA ASP A 368 -17.77 -7.19 3.90
C ASP A 368 -19.13 -7.66 4.48
N MET A 369 -19.20 -7.92 5.80
CA MET A 369 -20.26 -8.67 6.48
C MET A 369 -20.47 -10.08 5.89
N GLY A 370 -19.36 -10.81 5.73
CA GLY A 370 -19.27 -12.25 5.54
C GLY A 370 -19.28 -13.00 6.88
N THR A 371 -18.26 -13.82 7.14
CA THR A 371 -18.20 -14.69 8.33
C THR A 371 -17.57 -14.02 9.54
N GLU A 372 -17.01 -12.84 9.33
CA GLU A 372 -16.61 -11.84 10.29
C GLU A 372 -17.82 -11.22 11.03
N MET A 373 -19.04 -11.37 10.50
CA MET A 373 -20.32 -10.81 11.02
C MET A 373 -20.69 -11.19 12.47
N LYS A 374 -19.91 -12.07 13.11
CA LYS A 374 -20.08 -12.50 14.51
C LYS A 374 -18.92 -12.08 15.43
N PHE A 375 -17.92 -11.34 14.93
CA PHE A 375 -16.79 -10.87 15.73
C PHE A 375 -17.24 -10.02 16.92
N ASN A 376 -18.18 -9.10 16.70
CA ASN A 376 -18.70 -8.20 17.73
C ASN A 376 -19.70 -8.86 18.70
N LEU A 377 -19.81 -10.19 18.67
CA LEU A 377 -20.59 -10.98 19.61
C LEU A 377 -19.71 -11.90 20.46
N ALA A 378 -18.40 -11.96 20.19
CA ALA A 378 -17.49 -12.93 20.78
C ALA A 378 -16.89 -12.47 22.10
N SER A 379 -17.09 -13.27 23.16
CA SER A 379 -16.20 -13.29 24.33
C SER A 379 -15.24 -14.48 24.22
N VAL A 380 -13.94 -14.23 24.45
CA VAL A 380 -12.85 -15.16 24.11
C VAL A 380 -11.99 -15.44 25.34
N ASP A 381 -12.22 -16.59 25.98
CA ASP A 381 -11.39 -17.11 27.07
C ASP A 381 -9.94 -17.33 26.60
N ILE A 382 -9.01 -16.59 27.20
CA ILE A 382 -7.60 -16.59 26.80
C ILE A 382 -6.90 -17.91 27.15
N ALA A 383 -7.30 -18.56 28.25
CA ALA A 383 -6.76 -19.86 28.63
C ALA A 383 -7.22 -20.98 27.68
N ASN A 384 -8.43 -20.87 27.12
CA ASN A 384 -8.96 -21.83 26.14
C ASN A 384 -8.48 -21.55 24.70
N PHE A 385 -8.41 -20.28 24.27
CA PHE A 385 -7.95 -19.92 22.92
C PHE A 385 -6.42 -19.85 22.78
N PHE A 386 -5.70 -19.39 23.80
CA PHE A 386 -4.25 -19.18 23.77
C PHE A 386 -3.51 -19.90 24.92
N PRO A 387 -3.73 -21.22 25.15
CA PRO A 387 -3.23 -22.00 26.31
C PRO A 387 -1.71 -22.10 26.47
N ARG A 388 -0.94 -21.46 25.57
CA ARG A 388 0.52 -21.49 25.46
C ARG A 388 1.17 -20.13 25.24
N TRP A 389 0.44 -19.02 25.41
CA TRP A 389 0.97 -17.68 25.24
C TRP A 389 1.05 -16.96 26.59
N GLY A 390 2.27 -16.83 27.12
CA GLY A 390 2.50 -16.11 28.39
C GLY A 390 2.51 -14.59 28.20
N ASP A 391 2.29 -13.83 29.27
CA ASP A 391 2.31 -12.35 29.27
C ASP A 391 3.71 -11.72 29.15
N GLY A 392 4.71 -12.46 28.64
CA GLY A 392 6.07 -11.96 28.40
C GLY A 392 6.90 -11.69 29.67
N SER A 393 6.29 -11.73 30.85
CA SER A 393 6.92 -11.46 32.16
C SER A 393 7.78 -12.59 32.74
N GLY A 394 7.87 -13.73 32.05
CA GLY A 394 8.53 -14.95 32.55
C GLY A 394 9.85 -15.28 31.87
N ASN A 395 10.96 -15.14 32.61
CA ASN A 395 12.30 -15.70 32.34
C ASN A 395 13.14 -15.09 31.20
N SER A 396 13.37 -13.77 31.23
CA SER A 396 14.32 -13.04 30.37
C SER A 396 15.82 -13.29 30.67
N HIS A 397 16.23 -14.56 30.79
CA HIS A 397 17.64 -14.98 30.94
C HIS A 397 18.12 -15.89 29.79
N LEU A 398 17.94 -15.43 28.54
CA LEU A 398 18.53 -16.07 27.36
C LEU A 398 20.03 -15.70 27.24
N SER A 399 20.90 -16.65 27.59
CA SER A 399 22.34 -16.54 27.32
C SER A 399 22.63 -16.43 25.82
N LEU A 400 23.46 -15.48 25.43
CA LEU A 400 23.70 -15.04 24.05
C LEU A 400 24.76 -15.88 23.31
N ASP A 401 24.53 -17.19 23.14
CA ASP A 401 25.48 -18.08 22.43
C ASP A 401 25.07 -18.37 20.97
N PHE A 402 25.78 -17.79 20.00
CA PHE A 402 25.39 -17.75 18.59
C PHE A 402 25.96 -18.90 17.74
N GLY A 403 25.47 -20.11 17.97
CA GLY A 403 25.69 -21.25 17.06
C GLY A 403 24.94 -21.07 15.73
N ASP A 404 25.66 -20.98 14.61
CA ASP A 404 25.12 -21.22 13.26
C ASP A 404 25.30 -22.71 12.91
N ASP A 405 24.52 -23.24 11.97
CA ASP A 405 24.23 -24.68 11.87
C ASP A 405 25.33 -25.51 11.14
N SER A 406 26.56 -25.41 11.62
CA SER A 406 27.69 -26.29 11.27
C SER A 406 27.94 -27.29 12.40
N GLY A 407 27.41 -28.51 12.24
CA GLY A 407 27.31 -29.46 13.33
C GLY A 407 28.63 -29.92 13.97
N ASN A 408 28.54 -30.11 15.30
CA ASN A 408 29.39 -30.91 16.22
C ASN A 408 30.33 -30.15 17.17
N ARG A 409 30.30 -30.60 18.45
CA ARG A 409 31.10 -30.20 19.63
C ARG A 409 30.79 -28.82 20.23
N GLY A 410 30.20 -28.83 21.43
CA GLY A 410 30.10 -27.67 22.33
C GLY A 410 30.93 -27.85 23.59
N ALA A 411 30.82 -26.88 24.51
CA ALA A 411 31.30 -26.95 25.89
C ALA A 411 30.45 -25.99 26.76
N ASP A 412 29.93 -26.46 27.89
CA ASP A 412 29.10 -25.63 28.78
C ASP A 412 29.95 -24.56 29.48
N VAL A 413 29.52 -23.30 29.39
CA VAL A 413 30.04 -22.19 30.22
C VAL A 413 28.87 -21.42 30.79
N VAL A 414 28.67 -21.55 32.10
CA VAL A 414 27.75 -20.70 32.87
C VAL A 414 28.44 -19.36 33.12
N LEU A 415 27.73 -18.26 32.85
CA LEU A 415 28.19 -16.91 33.17
C LEU A 415 27.26 -16.28 34.21
N ASP A 416 27.87 -15.49 35.10
CA ASP A 416 27.23 -14.69 36.14
C ASP A 416 27.03 -13.27 35.59
N ASP A 417 25.83 -12.69 35.75
CA ASP A 417 25.45 -11.45 35.06
C ASP A 417 25.53 -10.21 35.96
N GLY A 418 26.12 -9.14 35.44
CA GLY A 418 26.55 -7.97 36.20
C GLY A 418 26.54 -6.69 35.37
N GLY A 419 25.42 -6.40 34.69
CA GLY A 419 25.33 -5.28 33.77
C GLY A 419 23.93 -4.67 33.58
N GLY A 420 23.02 -4.84 34.53
CA GLY A 420 21.62 -4.39 34.41
C GLY A 420 21.46 -2.88 34.14
N ILE A 421 21.13 -2.53 32.91
CA ILE A 421 20.46 -1.26 32.60
C ILE A 421 19.11 -1.30 33.31
N GLY A 422 18.74 -0.24 34.03
CA GLY A 422 17.57 -0.23 34.91
C GLY A 422 16.25 -0.37 34.14
N GLU A 423 15.78 -1.61 33.95
CA GLU A 423 14.41 -1.87 33.52
C GLU A 423 13.45 -1.37 34.58
N VAL A 424 12.57 -0.44 34.18
CA VAL A 424 11.41 -0.08 34.99
C VAL A 424 10.45 -1.26 34.91
N PHE A 425 10.51 -2.15 35.90
CA PHE A 425 9.56 -3.24 36.06
C PHE A 425 8.13 -2.65 36.06
N GLU A 426 7.39 -2.87 34.97
CA GLU A 426 5.95 -2.56 34.94
C GLU A 426 5.29 -3.32 36.10
N GLN A 427 4.41 -2.64 36.84
CA GLN A 427 3.61 -3.33 37.86
C GLN A 427 2.81 -4.45 37.18
N PRO A 428 2.63 -5.61 37.83
CA PRO A 428 1.86 -6.71 37.24
C PRO A 428 0.45 -6.20 36.90
N ALA A 429 0.16 -6.13 35.60
CA ALA A 429 -1.14 -5.72 35.10
C ALA A 429 -2.22 -6.69 35.63
N ALA A 430 -3.44 -6.20 35.78
CA ALA A 430 -4.55 -7.05 36.19
C ALA A 430 -4.71 -8.22 35.20
N GLU A 431 -4.78 -9.45 35.71
CA GLU A 431 -4.94 -10.65 34.90
C GLU A 431 -6.29 -10.61 34.17
N VAL A 432 -6.24 -10.40 32.85
CA VAL A 432 -7.41 -10.48 31.97
C VAL A 432 -7.58 -11.94 31.56
N SER A 433 -8.71 -12.55 31.93
CA SER A 433 -9.01 -13.96 31.65
C SER A 433 -9.79 -14.17 30.35
N ASN A 434 -10.56 -13.17 29.90
CA ASN A 434 -11.33 -13.17 28.66
C ASN A 434 -11.09 -11.87 27.90
N LEU A 435 -10.98 -11.94 26.58
CA LEU A 435 -11.06 -10.77 25.71
C LEU A 435 -12.51 -10.53 25.31
N ASP A 436 -12.94 -9.27 25.35
CA ASP A 436 -14.28 -8.83 24.94
C ASP A 436 -14.18 -8.08 23.61
N LEU A 437 -14.81 -8.64 22.56
CA LEU A 437 -14.94 -8.02 21.24
C LEU A 437 -16.30 -7.32 21.03
N THR A 438 -17.18 -7.29 22.03
CA THR A 438 -18.55 -6.75 21.90
C THR A 438 -18.67 -5.24 22.01
N GLY A 439 -17.60 -4.55 22.43
CA GLY A 439 -17.54 -3.08 22.51
C GLY A 439 -17.64 -2.36 21.16
N PRO A 440 -16.77 -2.67 20.17
CA PRO A 440 -16.73 -1.99 18.88
C PRO A 440 -17.97 -2.22 18.01
N LEU A 441 -18.46 -1.15 17.36
CA LEU A 441 -19.59 -1.24 16.42
C LEU A 441 -19.19 -1.97 15.14
N PHE A 442 -19.98 -2.97 14.72
CA PHE A 442 -19.74 -3.71 13.48
C PHE A 442 -20.46 -3.06 12.29
N VAL A 443 -19.71 -2.54 11.32
CA VAL A 443 -20.19 -1.64 10.27
C VAL A 443 -20.12 -2.31 8.88
N PRO A 444 -21.19 -2.27 8.06
CA PRO A 444 -21.13 -2.87 6.72
C PRO A 444 -20.21 -2.10 5.78
N GLY A 445 -19.27 -2.79 5.16
CA GLY A 445 -18.41 -2.29 4.09
C GLY A 445 -19.20 -1.99 2.82
N MET A 446 -19.22 -0.74 2.39
CA MET A 446 -20.06 -0.31 1.26
C MET A 446 -19.58 -0.82 -0.09
N PHE A 447 -18.30 -1.18 -0.26
CA PHE A 447 -17.83 -1.76 -1.53
C PHE A 447 -18.49 -3.14 -1.76
N HIS A 448 -18.57 -3.97 -0.72
CA HIS A 448 -19.26 -5.25 -0.78
C HIS A 448 -20.79 -5.12 -0.86
N VAL A 449 -21.40 -4.09 -0.27
CA VAL A 449 -22.83 -3.79 -0.51
C VAL A 449 -23.11 -3.50 -1.98
N ILE A 450 -22.25 -2.70 -2.62
CA ILE A 450 -22.37 -2.36 -4.04
C ILE A 450 -22.13 -3.60 -4.92
N ASP A 451 -21.09 -4.40 -4.67
CA ASP A 451 -20.84 -5.63 -5.43
C ASP A 451 -22.00 -6.63 -5.29
N ASN A 452 -22.51 -6.87 -4.07
CA ASN A 452 -23.67 -7.72 -3.81
C ASN A 452 -24.94 -7.26 -4.56
N ALA A 453 -25.14 -5.96 -4.75
CA ALA A 453 -26.23 -5.46 -5.60
C ALA A 453 -26.07 -5.83 -7.07
N THR A 454 -24.84 -5.94 -7.58
CA THR A 454 -24.57 -6.37 -8.96
C THR A 454 -24.53 -7.90 -9.14
N LYS A 455 -24.25 -8.67 -8.07
CA LYS A 455 -24.21 -10.14 -8.13
C LYS A 455 -25.53 -10.67 -8.68
N ASP A 456 -25.43 -11.40 -9.79
CA ASP A 456 -26.54 -12.02 -10.54
C ASP A 456 -27.62 -11.06 -11.09
N VAL A 457 -27.39 -9.74 -11.13
CA VAL A 457 -28.34 -8.77 -11.71
C VAL A 457 -28.65 -9.09 -13.19
N LEU A 458 -27.65 -9.49 -13.97
CA LEU A 458 -27.82 -9.88 -15.37
C LEU A 458 -28.58 -11.21 -15.54
N ARG A 459 -28.63 -12.08 -14.53
CA ARG A 459 -29.49 -13.28 -14.56
C ARG A 459 -30.98 -12.97 -14.33
N LYS A 460 -31.32 -11.71 -14.05
CA LYS A 460 -32.71 -11.21 -13.98
C LYS A 460 -33.24 -10.73 -15.33
N SER A 461 -32.39 -10.73 -16.36
CA SER A 461 -32.71 -10.26 -17.70
C SER A 461 -32.97 -11.42 -18.66
N GLU A 462 -34.13 -11.38 -19.31
CA GLU A 462 -34.46 -12.24 -20.43
C GLU A 462 -33.61 -11.89 -21.65
N VAL A 463 -33.41 -10.61 -21.96
CA VAL A 463 -32.62 -10.14 -23.13
C VAL A 463 -31.14 -10.54 -23.03
N TRP A 464 -30.61 -10.76 -21.83
CA TRP A 464 -29.24 -11.24 -21.62
C TRP A 464 -29.07 -12.75 -21.85
N GLU A 465 -29.96 -13.58 -21.28
CA GLU A 465 -29.86 -15.05 -21.31
C GLU A 465 -30.72 -15.73 -22.41
N SER A 466 -31.58 -14.99 -23.13
CA SER A 466 -32.54 -15.57 -24.09
C SER A 466 -31.87 -16.14 -25.34
N SER A 467 -32.21 -17.40 -25.64
CA SER A 467 -31.88 -18.08 -26.90
C SER A 467 -32.41 -17.39 -28.16
N VAL A 468 -33.37 -16.46 -28.04
CA VAL A 468 -34.04 -15.78 -29.17
C VAL A 468 -33.35 -14.46 -29.54
N SER A 469 -32.77 -13.76 -28.57
CA SER A 469 -31.97 -12.54 -28.80
C SER A 469 -30.81 -12.51 -27.81
N PRO A 470 -29.74 -13.29 -28.05
CA PRO A 470 -28.68 -13.49 -27.07
C PRO A 470 -27.69 -12.32 -27.07
N VAL A 471 -28.07 -11.19 -26.48
CA VAL A 471 -27.24 -9.96 -26.41
C VAL A 471 -25.87 -10.24 -25.79
N ARG A 472 -25.80 -11.17 -24.84
CA ARG A 472 -24.56 -11.70 -24.29
C ARG A 472 -23.64 -12.29 -25.37
N SER A 473 -24.14 -13.20 -26.21
CA SER A 473 -23.39 -13.84 -27.30
C SER A 473 -22.96 -12.83 -28.38
N MET A 474 -23.80 -11.83 -28.63
CA MET A 474 -23.46 -10.69 -29.49
C MET A 474 -22.29 -9.89 -28.91
N LEU A 475 -22.31 -9.55 -27.60
CA LEU A 475 -21.25 -8.81 -26.94
C LEU A 475 -19.94 -9.63 -26.86
N GLU A 476 -20.03 -10.91 -26.50
CA GLU A 476 -18.91 -11.86 -26.54
C GLU A 476 -18.30 -11.93 -27.95
N SER A 477 -19.12 -11.94 -29.01
CA SER A 477 -18.66 -11.95 -30.41
C SER A 477 -17.97 -10.65 -30.83
N VAL A 478 -18.54 -9.47 -30.48
CA VAL A 478 -17.92 -8.16 -30.75
C VAL A 478 -16.55 -8.07 -30.07
N LEU A 479 -16.50 -8.39 -28.78
CA LEU A 479 -15.27 -8.32 -28.00
C LEU A 479 -14.22 -9.34 -28.47
N LEU A 480 -14.61 -10.57 -28.83
CA LEU A 480 -13.70 -11.58 -29.40
C LEU A 480 -13.18 -11.22 -30.80
N PHE A 481 -13.97 -10.53 -31.62
CA PHE A 481 -13.51 -10.00 -32.89
C PHE A 481 -12.40 -8.97 -32.67
N PHE A 482 -12.67 -7.94 -31.86
CA PHE A 482 -11.72 -6.86 -31.61
C PHE A 482 -10.56 -7.22 -30.66
N ASN A 483 -10.58 -8.35 -29.95
CA ASN A 483 -9.45 -8.74 -29.09
C ASN A 483 -8.24 -9.17 -29.92
N ALA A 484 -8.46 -9.80 -31.08
CA ALA A 484 -7.41 -10.26 -31.99
C ALA A 484 -6.79 -9.13 -32.81
N PHE A 485 -5.46 -9.02 -32.78
CA PHE A 485 -4.70 -7.96 -33.46
C PHE A 485 -4.93 -7.95 -34.99
N HIS A 486 -4.91 -9.12 -35.65
CA HIS A 486 -5.09 -9.20 -37.10
C HIS A 486 -6.49 -8.70 -37.53
N ARG A 487 -7.56 -9.06 -36.79
CA ARG A 487 -8.93 -8.62 -37.06
C ARG A 487 -9.11 -7.12 -36.88
N ARG A 488 -8.48 -6.52 -35.86
CA ARG A 488 -8.44 -5.05 -35.72
C ARG A 488 -7.74 -4.38 -36.90
N LYS A 489 -6.57 -4.88 -37.32
CA LYS A 489 -5.84 -4.34 -38.48
C LYS A 489 -6.65 -4.48 -39.78
N TRP A 490 -7.33 -5.60 -40.00
CA TRP A 490 -8.22 -5.78 -41.16
C TRP A 490 -9.42 -4.82 -41.13
N PHE A 491 -10.08 -4.65 -39.99
CA PHE A 491 -11.17 -3.66 -39.85
C PHE A 491 -10.67 -2.24 -40.10
N VAL A 492 -9.55 -1.84 -39.49
CA VAL A 492 -8.98 -0.50 -39.75
C VAL A 492 -8.62 -0.30 -41.22
N ALA A 493 -8.06 -1.31 -41.89
CA ALA A 493 -7.65 -1.21 -43.30
C ALA A 493 -8.81 -1.28 -44.32
N ARG A 494 -9.88 -2.04 -44.03
CA ARG A 494 -10.99 -2.31 -44.97
C ARG A 494 -12.25 -1.46 -44.68
N CYS A 495 -12.49 -1.09 -43.42
CA CYS A 495 -13.68 -0.36 -42.96
C CYS A 495 -13.37 1.09 -42.57
N CYS A 496 -12.31 1.36 -41.80
CA CYS A 496 -11.95 2.73 -41.36
C CYS A 496 -11.24 3.57 -42.46
N VAL A 497 -11.80 3.60 -43.66
CA VAL A 497 -11.24 4.32 -44.83
C VAL A 497 -11.86 5.71 -45.00
N GLY A 498 -11.12 6.63 -45.65
CA GLY A 498 -11.60 7.98 -45.95
C GLY A 498 -11.90 8.78 -44.67
N VAL A 499 -13.13 9.29 -44.54
CA VAL A 499 -13.58 10.08 -43.37
C VAL A 499 -13.46 9.37 -42.03
N PHE A 500 -13.29 8.05 -42.03
CA PHE A 500 -13.12 7.22 -40.83
C PHE A 500 -11.66 6.95 -40.45
N GLN A 501 -10.68 7.35 -41.28
CA GLN A 501 -9.26 7.01 -41.09
C GLN A 501 -8.66 7.59 -39.79
N SER A 502 -9.12 8.76 -39.34
CA SER A 502 -8.71 9.37 -38.06
C SER A 502 -9.13 8.56 -36.82
N TRP A 503 -10.08 7.64 -36.95
CA TRP A 503 -10.56 6.79 -35.85
C TRP A 503 -9.75 5.50 -35.69
N SER A 504 -8.78 5.25 -36.57
CA SER A 504 -7.89 4.08 -36.52
C SER A 504 -7.23 3.86 -35.15
N MET A 505 -6.78 4.93 -34.50
CA MET A 505 -6.17 4.90 -33.16
C MET A 505 -7.09 4.33 -32.07
N TRP A 506 -8.42 4.42 -32.22
CA TRP A 506 -9.39 3.87 -31.26
C TRP A 506 -9.41 2.34 -31.21
N PHE A 507 -8.73 1.69 -32.17
CA PHE A 507 -8.64 0.23 -32.34
C PHE A 507 -7.19 -0.30 -32.27
N GLU A 508 -6.24 0.48 -31.76
CA GLU A 508 -4.87 -0.03 -31.52
C GLU A 508 -4.84 -0.99 -30.33
N GLY A 509 -5.40 -0.57 -29.19
CA GLY A 509 -5.63 -1.41 -28.02
C GLY A 509 -6.62 -2.55 -28.29
N ALA A 510 -6.42 -3.69 -27.61
CA ALA A 510 -7.38 -4.79 -27.64
C ALA A 510 -8.61 -4.45 -26.78
N SER A 511 -9.77 -4.94 -27.20
CA SER A 511 -10.98 -4.95 -26.38
C SER A 511 -10.80 -5.83 -25.13
N PRO A 512 -11.51 -5.54 -24.02
CA PRO A 512 -11.60 -6.44 -22.87
C PRO A 512 -12.13 -7.82 -23.27
N LYS A 513 -11.71 -8.86 -22.54
CA LYS A 513 -12.29 -10.20 -22.66
C LYS A 513 -13.36 -10.43 -21.60
N LEU A 514 -14.43 -11.15 -21.96
CA LEU A 514 -15.44 -11.65 -21.00
C LEU A 514 -15.05 -13.00 -20.37
N GLU A 515 -13.75 -13.27 -20.18
CA GLU A 515 -13.29 -14.49 -19.50
C GLU A 515 -13.82 -14.50 -18.05
N GLY A 516 -14.49 -15.59 -17.65
CA GLY A 516 -15.23 -15.71 -16.38
C GLY A 516 -16.68 -15.20 -16.42
N GLY A 517 -17.02 -14.27 -17.31
CA GLY A 517 -18.40 -13.96 -17.78
C GLY A 517 -19.47 -13.55 -16.76
N ARG A 518 -19.16 -13.39 -15.46
CA ARG A 518 -20.17 -13.16 -14.39
C ARG A 518 -19.93 -11.93 -13.50
N ALA A 519 -18.70 -11.41 -13.43
CA ALA A 519 -18.39 -10.24 -12.61
C ALA A 519 -18.82 -8.94 -13.34
N TRP A 520 -19.57 -8.07 -12.65
CA TRP A 520 -20.14 -6.87 -13.27
C TRP A 520 -19.08 -5.96 -13.90
N GLY A 521 -17.94 -5.74 -13.22
CA GLY A 521 -16.85 -4.91 -13.73
C GLY A 521 -16.26 -5.39 -15.07
N VAL A 522 -16.30 -6.71 -15.35
CA VAL A 522 -15.84 -7.29 -16.62
C VAL A 522 -16.84 -7.00 -17.74
N VAL A 523 -18.14 -7.17 -17.47
CA VAL A 523 -19.21 -6.83 -18.43
C VAL A 523 -19.23 -5.32 -18.69
N SER A 524 -19.20 -4.51 -17.63
CA SER A 524 -19.12 -3.04 -17.70
C SER A 524 -17.95 -2.56 -18.54
N SER A 525 -16.75 -3.12 -18.36
CA SER A 525 -15.57 -2.78 -19.17
C SER A 525 -15.80 -3.05 -20.66
N GLY A 526 -16.44 -4.19 -20.99
CA GLY A 526 -16.81 -4.55 -22.36
C GLY A 526 -17.88 -3.64 -22.95
N VAL A 527 -18.94 -3.35 -22.18
CA VAL A 527 -20.04 -2.43 -22.53
C VAL A 527 -19.49 -1.05 -22.86
N THR A 528 -18.70 -0.44 -21.96
CA THR A 528 -18.11 0.89 -22.18
C THR A 528 -17.23 0.91 -23.42
N TRP A 529 -16.37 -0.09 -23.63
CA TRP A 529 -15.51 -0.17 -24.82
C TRP A 529 -16.33 -0.19 -26.13
N VAL A 530 -17.48 -0.89 -26.15
CA VAL A 530 -18.36 -0.96 -27.33
C VAL A 530 -19.18 0.33 -27.51
N LEU A 531 -19.73 0.91 -26.43
CA LEU A 531 -20.51 2.15 -26.48
C LEU A 531 -19.69 3.36 -26.92
N GLU A 532 -18.46 3.53 -26.41
CA GLU A 532 -17.49 4.54 -26.89
C GLU A 532 -17.31 4.49 -28.41
N ARG A 533 -17.38 3.29 -28.99
CA ARG A 533 -17.14 3.02 -30.41
C ARG A 533 -18.43 2.88 -31.23
N ARG A 534 -19.62 3.07 -30.63
CA ARG A 534 -20.93 2.93 -31.29
C ARG A 534 -21.02 3.68 -32.61
N ASN A 535 -20.69 4.97 -32.61
CA ASN A 535 -20.80 5.82 -33.80
C ASN A 535 -19.88 5.41 -34.96
N ILE A 536 -18.68 4.90 -34.68
CA ILE A 536 -17.74 4.44 -35.71
C ILE A 536 -18.10 3.02 -36.17
N LEU A 537 -18.48 2.12 -35.27
CA LEU A 537 -18.94 0.76 -35.58
C LEU A 537 -20.18 0.79 -36.48
N GLN A 538 -21.25 1.50 -36.09
CA GLN A 538 -22.50 1.56 -36.85
C GLN A 538 -22.39 2.26 -38.22
N ARG A 539 -21.30 3.01 -38.49
CA ARG A 539 -21.14 3.79 -39.74
C ARG A 539 -20.03 3.30 -40.68
N SER A 540 -19.03 2.57 -40.17
CA SER A 540 -17.90 2.09 -40.97
C SER A 540 -17.89 0.57 -41.15
N TRP A 541 -18.61 -0.19 -40.30
CA TRP A 541 -18.65 -1.65 -40.40
C TRP A 541 -19.26 -2.11 -41.72
N ASP A 542 -18.51 -2.95 -42.44
CA ASP A 542 -18.89 -3.52 -43.73
C ASP A 542 -18.46 -5.00 -43.74
N SER A 543 -19.41 -5.87 -43.41
CA SER A 543 -19.20 -7.32 -43.39
C SER A 543 -18.80 -7.88 -44.74
N GLN A 544 -19.24 -7.28 -45.86
CA GLN A 544 -18.85 -7.71 -47.20
C GLN A 544 -17.37 -7.40 -47.45
N ARG A 545 -16.87 -6.21 -47.12
CA ARG A 545 -15.43 -5.89 -47.25
C ARG A 545 -14.55 -6.75 -46.37
N LEU A 546 -14.99 -7.03 -45.14
CA LEU A 546 -14.24 -7.89 -44.21
C LEU A 546 -14.06 -9.30 -44.79
N LEU A 547 -15.12 -9.88 -45.36
CA LEU A 547 -15.12 -11.22 -45.97
C LEU A 547 -14.46 -11.27 -47.37
N ALA A 548 -14.64 -10.23 -48.19
CA ALA A 548 -14.28 -10.25 -49.62
C ALA A 548 -12.76 -10.24 -49.88
N GLY A 549 -11.97 -9.60 -49.01
CA GLY A 549 -10.51 -9.53 -49.17
C GLY A 549 -9.77 -10.83 -48.79
N GLY A 550 -10.47 -11.96 -48.71
CA GLY A 550 -9.93 -13.23 -48.22
C GLY A 550 -9.59 -13.23 -46.73
N ALA A 551 -9.39 -14.45 -46.21
CA ALA A 551 -8.55 -14.67 -45.05
C ALA A 551 -7.14 -14.94 -45.56
N ASP A 552 -6.17 -14.09 -45.19
CA ASP A 552 -4.75 -14.36 -45.44
C ASP A 552 -4.37 -15.62 -44.64
N ALA A 553 -4.19 -16.73 -45.34
CA ALA A 553 -4.42 -18.09 -44.80
C ALA A 553 -3.30 -18.64 -43.87
N GLU A 554 -2.42 -17.78 -43.36
CA GLU A 554 -1.19 -18.18 -42.66
C GLU A 554 -1.24 -18.03 -41.12
N SER A 555 -2.32 -17.49 -40.53
CA SER A 555 -2.43 -17.31 -39.07
C SER A 555 -3.57 -18.07 -38.39
N ASP A 556 -4.78 -18.04 -38.95
CA ASP A 556 -5.96 -18.72 -38.38
C ASP A 556 -6.28 -20.00 -39.17
N ALA A 557 -5.93 -21.17 -38.61
CA ALA A 557 -6.18 -22.50 -39.20
C ALA A 557 -7.68 -22.92 -39.24
N GLY A 558 -8.58 -21.94 -39.19
CA GLY A 558 -10.02 -22.08 -39.01
C GLY A 558 -10.82 -20.97 -39.66
N GLY A 559 -10.51 -20.58 -40.91
CA GLY A 559 -11.16 -19.45 -41.60
C GLY A 559 -12.71 -19.51 -41.65
N GLN A 560 -13.32 -20.69 -41.49
CA GLN A 560 -14.77 -20.84 -41.35
C GLN A 560 -15.33 -20.25 -40.03
N GLU A 561 -14.52 -20.18 -38.97
CA GLU A 561 -14.88 -19.55 -37.69
C GLU A 561 -14.85 -18.03 -37.79
N THR A 562 -13.81 -17.46 -38.41
CA THR A 562 -13.70 -16.01 -38.63
C THR A 562 -14.86 -15.47 -39.47
N SER A 563 -15.31 -16.21 -40.49
CA SER A 563 -16.53 -15.83 -41.23
C SER A 563 -17.79 -15.86 -40.36
N LYS A 564 -17.99 -16.91 -39.55
CA LYS A 564 -19.12 -16.98 -38.59
C LYS A 564 -19.09 -15.84 -37.57
N LEU A 565 -17.89 -15.45 -37.12
CA LEU A 565 -17.68 -14.35 -36.18
C LEU A 565 -18.02 -12.99 -36.80
N VAL A 566 -17.61 -12.74 -38.05
CA VAL A 566 -17.98 -11.52 -38.80
C VAL A 566 -19.50 -11.41 -38.94
N THR A 567 -20.20 -12.51 -39.26
CA THR A 567 -21.68 -12.50 -39.33
C THR A 567 -22.31 -12.11 -37.99
N ARG A 568 -21.89 -12.72 -36.86
CA ARG A 568 -22.43 -12.38 -35.53
C ARG A 568 -22.16 -10.94 -35.10
N VAL A 569 -21.03 -10.37 -35.52
CA VAL A 569 -20.72 -8.96 -35.24
C VAL A 569 -21.53 -8.01 -36.14
N ASP A 570 -21.83 -8.41 -37.37
CA ASP A 570 -22.76 -7.68 -38.25
C ASP A 570 -24.20 -7.71 -37.71
N GLU A 571 -24.66 -8.86 -37.20
CA GLU A 571 -25.93 -9.01 -36.48
C GLU A 571 -25.98 -8.11 -35.24
N ALA A 572 -24.93 -8.13 -34.41
CA ALA A 572 -24.83 -7.30 -33.21
C ALA A 572 -24.85 -5.79 -33.53
N ILE A 573 -24.02 -5.33 -34.47
CA ILE A 573 -23.90 -3.90 -34.81
C ILE A 573 -25.19 -3.36 -35.45
N ARG A 574 -25.98 -4.21 -36.13
CA ARG A 574 -27.29 -3.84 -36.72
C ARG A 574 -28.46 -3.96 -35.75
N SER A 575 -28.37 -4.78 -34.71
CA SER A 575 -29.46 -5.06 -33.76
C SER A 575 -29.81 -3.84 -32.89
N PRO A 576 -31.04 -3.28 -32.97
CA PRO A 576 -31.43 -2.15 -32.12
C PRO A 576 -31.47 -2.51 -30.63
N ILE A 577 -31.99 -3.70 -30.31
CA ILE A 577 -32.09 -4.21 -28.93
C ILE A 577 -30.72 -4.49 -28.31
N PHE A 578 -29.72 -4.90 -29.10
CA PHE A 578 -28.33 -5.01 -28.64
C PHE A 578 -27.82 -3.67 -28.10
N TRP A 579 -27.91 -2.59 -28.89
CA TRP A 579 -27.45 -1.27 -28.46
C TRP A 579 -28.27 -0.73 -27.28
N ALA A 580 -29.60 -0.86 -27.30
CA ALA A 580 -30.44 -0.39 -26.20
C ALA A 580 -30.15 -1.13 -24.88
N PHE A 581 -29.81 -2.43 -24.94
CA PHE A 581 -29.39 -3.19 -23.77
C PHE A 581 -27.99 -2.81 -23.27
N LEU A 582 -27.03 -2.56 -24.17
CA LEU A 582 -25.72 -2.03 -23.75
C LEU A 582 -25.86 -0.68 -23.04
N GLU A 583 -26.71 0.22 -23.54
CA GLU A 583 -27.00 1.51 -22.91
C GLU A 583 -27.69 1.34 -21.54
N LEU A 584 -28.55 0.33 -21.37
CA LEU A 584 -29.11 -0.06 -20.07
C LEU A 584 -28.01 -0.51 -19.09
N CYS A 585 -27.06 -1.36 -19.53
CA CYS A 585 -25.91 -1.73 -18.72
C CYS A 585 -25.03 -0.50 -18.37
N GLY A 586 -24.81 0.40 -19.32
CA GLY A 586 -24.09 1.66 -19.08
C GLY A 586 -24.80 2.56 -18.06
N THR A 587 -26.13 2.61 -18.09
CA THR A 587 -26.97 3.32 -17.12
C THR A 587 -26.80 2.74 -15.70
N ILE A 588 -26.75 1.41 -15.57
CA ILE A 588 -26.50 0.74 -14.29
C ILE A 588 -25.07 1.00 -13.80
N THR A 589 -24.05 0.93 -14.67
CA THR A 589 -22.67 1.30 -14.31
C THR A 589 -22.59 2.74 -13.82
N ASN A 590 -23.20 3.69 -14.53
CA ASN A 590 -23.21 5.10 -14.12
C ASN A 590 -23.84 5.28 -12.73
N MET A 591 -24.95 4.58 -12.44
CA MET A 591 -25.59 4.58 -11.12
C MET A 591 -24.68 4.03 -10.02
N LEU A 592 -24.05 2.88 -10.25
CA LEU A 592 -23.12 2.25 -9.30
C LEU A 592 -21.87 3.12 -9.07
N ASP A 593 -21.40 3.82 -10.11
CA ASP A 593 -20.33 4.81 -10.01
C ASP A 593 -20.75 6.05 -9.21
N GLU A 594 -21.99 6.54 -9.36
CA GLU A 594 -22.52 7.64 -8.52
C GLU A 594 -22.57 7.24 -7.04
N ILE A 595 -23.09 6.03 -6.74
CA ILE A 595 -23.14 5.47 -5.40
C ILE A 595 -21.70 5.33 -4.83
N THR A 596 -20.78 4.76 -5.61
CA THR A 596 -19.36 4.62 -5.23
C THR A 596 -18.69 5.98 -5.00
N ARG A 597 -18.98 7.00 -5.82
CA ARG A 597 -18.42 8.35 -5.68
C ARG A 597 -19.09 9.17 -4.56
N TRP A 598 -20.25 8.75 -4.07
CA TRP A 598 -20.85 9.25 -2.83
C TRP A 598 -20.17 8.63 -1.61
N THR A 599 -20.06 7.30 -1.53
CA THR A 599 -19.44 6.59 -0.38
C THR A 599 -17.96 6.91 -0.24
N GLN A 600 -17.21 6.99 -1.36
CA GLN A 600 -15.81 7.47 -1.38
C GLN A 600 -15.64 8.97 -1.11
N GLY A 601 -16.71 9.73 -0.88
CA GLY A 601 -16.66 11.14 -0.52
C GLY A 601 -16.38 11.36 0.97
N CYS A 602 -16.35 12.63 1.38
CA CYS A 602 -16.68 13.03 2.75
C CYS A 602 -18.00 13.81 2.73
N ALA A 603 -18.64 14.00 3.87
CA ALA A 603 -19.69 15.02 4.03
C ALA A 603 -19.14 16.45 4.02
N CYS A 604 -17.87 16.62 4.44
CA CYS A 604 -17.14 17.88 4.56
C CYS A 604 -16.94 18.70 3.27
N HIS A 605 -17.09 18.08 2.09
CA HIS A 605 -16.83 18.69 0.79
C HIS A 605 -17.88 18.20 -0.20
N GLY A 606 -18.81 19.08 -0.58
CA GLY A 606 -19.81 18.83 -1.61
C GLY A 606 -19.20 18.45 -2.97
N ARG A 607 -20.00 17.82 -3.84
CA ARG A 607 -19.56 17.27 -5.14
C ARG A 607 -18.76 18.28 -5.97
N ALA A 608 -19.28 19.50 -6.13
CA ALA A 608 -18.65 20.56 -6.92
C ALA A 608 -17.30 21.02 -6.36
N LEU A 609 -17.13 21.03 -5.04
CA LEU A 609 -15.86 21.35 -4.40
C LEU A 609 -14.86 20.21 -4.57
N ARG A 610 -15.29 18.95 -4.38
CA ARG A 610 -14.44 17.76 -4.62
C ARG A 610 -13.92 17.72 -6.04
N SER A 611 -14.75 17.92 -7.07
CA SER A 611 -14.29 17.92 -8.47
C SER A 611 -13.34 19.07 -8.82
N ARG A 612 -13.40 20.22 -8.12
CA ARG A 612 -12.43 21.32 -8.29
C ARG A 612 -11.11 21.07 -7.59
N LEU A 613 -11.15 20.44 -6.41
CA LEU A 613 -9.96 20.05 -5.65
C LEU A 613 -9.36 18.72 -6.13
N GLU A 614 -10.03 17.97 -6.99
CA GLU A 614 -9.67 16.62 -7.41
C GLU A 614 -8.21 16.45 -7.90
N PRO A 615 -7.59 17.40 -8.66
CA PRO A 615 -6.17 17.33 -9.00
C PRO A 615 -5.22 17.38 -7.79
N LEU A 616 -5.65 18.00 -6.69
CA LEU A 616 -4.91 18.10 -5.42
C LEU A 616 -5.20 16.89 -4.51
N LEU A 617 -6.44 16.40 -4.51
CA LEU A 617 -6.91 15.29 -3.65
C LEU A 617 -6.56 13.88 -4.18
N ARG A 618 -6.20 13.73 -5.47
CA ARG A 618 -5.89 12.42 -6.09
C ARG A 618 -4.44 11.95 -5.93
N GLY A 619 -3.51 12.81 -5.55
CA GLY A 619 -2.11 12.42 -5.36
C GLY A 619 -1.88 11.57 -4.11
N GLN A 620 -0.80 10.78 -4.07
CA GLN A 620 -0.27 10.20 -2.82
C GLN A 620 0.49 11.25 -1.98
N GLY A 621 -0.02 12.49 -1.96
CA GLY A 621 0.54 13.60 -1.19
C GLY A 621 -0.27 13.88 0.08
N PRO A 622 0.19 14.81 0.93
CA PRO A 622 -0.38 15.10 2.26
C PRO A 622 -1.72 15.87 2.22
N LEU A 623 -2.51 15.73 1.16
CA LEU A 623 -3.76 16.46 0.91
C LEU A 623 -4.96 15.54 0.65
N SER A 624 -4.87 14.25 1.00
CA SER A 624 -6.09 13.42 1.11
C SER A 624 -6.95 13.91 2.27
N CYS A 625 -8.25 14.06 2.05
CA CYS A 625 -9.14 14.52 3.11
C CYS A 625 -9.36 13.40 4.17
N PRO A 626 -9.14 13.65 5.48
CA PRO A 626 -9.35 12.63 6.51
C PRO A 626 -10.78 12.09 6.57
N MET A 627 -11.80 12.88 6.22
CA MET A 627 -13.20 12.45 6.25
C MET A 627 -13.62 11.61 5.04
N ARG A 628 -12.68 11.22 4.16
CA ARG A 628 -12.97 10.38 2.99
C ARG A 628 -13.39 8.98 3.44
N GLY A 629 -14.52 8.49 2.95
CA GLY A 629 -15.08 7.18 3.35
C GLY A 629 -15.68 7.17 4.76
N ARG A 630 -15.78 8.32 5.43
CA ARG A 630 -16.37 8.49 6.77
C ARG A 630 -17.71 9.19 6.60
N ARG A 631 -18.74 8.36 6.40
CA ARG A 631 -20.12 8.75 6.08
C ARG A 631 -21.16 7.92 6.86
N ALA A 632 -20.73 7.27 7.94
CA ALA A 632 -21.61 6.48 8.80
C ALA A 632 -22.82 7.28 9.32
N PRO A 633 -22.70 8.56 9.74
CA PRO A 633 -23.87 9.33 10.18
C PRO A 633 -24.87 9.58 9.04
N GLU A 634 -24.43 9.84 7.81
CA GLU A 634 -25.33 10.00 6.66
C GLU A 634 -25.99 8.68 6.22
N ILE A 635 -25.33 7.52 6.40
CA ILE A 635 -25.97 6.23 6.09
C ILE A 635 -26.99 5.86 7.16
N ALA A 636 -26.67 6.07 8.44
CA ALA A 636 -27.64 5.96 9.55
C ALA A 636 -28.86 6.88 9.34
N GLU A 637 -28.66 8.06 8.73
CA GLU A 637 -29.75 9.01 8.41
C GLU A 637 -30.59 8.61 7.20
N GLY A 638 -30.27 7.48 6.56
CA GLY A 638 -30.92 6.98 5.35
C GLY A 638 -30.45 7.62 4.06
N ALA A 639 -29.57 8.64 4.10
CA ALA A 639 -29.19 9.49 2.96
C ALA A 639 -28.72 8.70 1.72
N LEU A 640 -28.08 7.54 1.91
CA LEU A 640 -27.64 6.64 0.85
C LEU A 640 -28.81 5.93 0.13
N GLY A 641 -29.82 5.45 0.87
CA GLY A 641 -31.02 4.84 0.27
C GLY A 641 -31.77 5.82 -0.64
N ARG A 642 -31.76 7.10 -0.26
CA ARG A 642 -32.42 8.19 -0.98
C ARG A 642 -31.74 8.45 -2.33
N LEU A 643 -30.41 8.52 -2.33
CA LEU A 643 -29.60 8.59 -3.55
C LEU A 643 -29.88 7.41 -4.48
N ILE A 644 -29.98 6.19 -3.94
CA ILE A 644 -30.30 4.98 -4.71
C ILE A 644 -31.69 5.10 -5.35
N ASP A 645 -32.69 5.56 -4.60
CA ASP A 645 -34.05 5.75 -5.09
C ASP A 645 -34.18 6.90 -6.11
N ASP A 646 -33.46 8.00 -5.93
CA ASP A 646 -33.36 9.08 -6.92
C ASP A 646 -32.69 8.63 -8.22
N LEU A 647 -31.61 7.86 -8.13
CA LEU A 647 -30.96 7.28 -9.30
C LEU A 647 -31.89 6.29 -10.03
N PHE A 648 -32.68 5.49 -9.30
CA PHE A 648 -33.72 4.66 -9.92
C PHE A 648 -34.81 5.50 -10.61
N ARG A 649 -35.33 6.56 -9.98
CA ARG A 649 -36.33 7.48 -10.57
C ARG A 649 -35.80 8.17 -11.83
N TYR A 650 -34.54 8.58 -11.83
CA TYR A 650 -33.86 9.16 -12.97
C TYR A 650 -33.69 8.13 -14.11
N ASN A 651 -33.21 6.92 -13.79
CA ASN A 651 -32.95 5.87 -14.78
C ASN A 651 -34.25 5.31 -15.40
N ASP A 652 -35.34 5.21 -14.64
CA ASP A 652 -36.68 4.94 -15.17
C ASP A 652 -37.06 5.92 -16.30
N SER A 653 -36.76 7.20 -16.10
CA SER A 653 -37.03 8.26 -17.07
C SER A 653 -36.12 8.18 -18.30
N GLN A 654 -34.82 7.91 -18.11
CA GLN A 654 -33.86 7.76 -19.22
C GLN A 654 -34.18 6.55 -20.10
N LEU A 655 -34.51 5.40 -19.51
CA LEU A 655 -34.83 4.19 -20.26
C LEU A 655 -36.08 4.39 -21.15
N ALA A 656 -37.14 4.96 -20.59
CA ALA A 656 -38.39 5.19 -21.31
C ALA A 656 -38.26 6.23 -22.44
N LEU A 657 -37.53 7.33 -22.21
CA LEU A 657 -37.47 8.47 -23.13
C LEU A 657 -36.32 8.43 -24.14
N VAL A 658 -35.20 7.78 -23.80
CA VAL A 658 -33.97 7.81 -24.61
C VAL A 658 -33.63 6.44 -25.20
N HIS A 659 -33.55 5.41 -24.36
CA HIS A 659 -32.99 4.13 -24.79
C HIS A 659 -34.01 3.22 -25.49
N ALA A 660 -35.27 3.22 -25.05
CA ALA A 660 -36.30 2.32 -25.57
C ALA A 660 -37.22 2.94 -26.66
N VAL A 661 -37.08 4.24 -26.95
CA VAL A 661 -37.99 5.00 -27.84
C VAL A 661 -37.96 4.56 -29.31
N ASN A 662 -36.84 4.02 -29.79
CA ASN A 662 -36.66 3.56 -31.18
C ASN A 662 -36.75 2.03 -31.33
N LEU A 663 -37.25 1.32 -30.30
CA LEU A 663 -37.42 -0.14 -30.35
C LEU A 663 -38.84 -0.52 -30.83
N PRO A 664 -39.00 -1.68 -31.51
CA PRO A 664 -40.29 -2.32 -31.69
C PRO A 664 -41.02 -2.52 -30.35
N ASP A 665 -42.36 -2.51 -30.35
CA ASP A 665 -43.16 -2.58 -29.12
C ASP A 665 -42.84 -3.83 -28.26
N GLU A 666 -42.50 -4.95 -28.88
CA GLU A 666 -42.10 -6.20 -28.23
C GLU A 666 -40.74 -6.06 -27.51
N ASP A 667 -39.69 -5.66 -28.23
CA ASP A 667 -38.35 -5.45 -27.65
C ASP A 667 -38.34 -4.30 -26.62
N ARG A 668 -39.15 -3.25 -26.82
CA ARG A 668 -39.37 -2.20 -25.81
C ARG A 668 -39.97 -2.80 -24.53
N SER A 669 -40.98 -3.64 -24.65
CA SER A 669 -41.63 -4.28 -23.50
C SER A 669 -40.66 -5.20 -22.76
N ARG A 670 -39.87 -6.02 -23.49
CA ARG A 670 -38.85 -6.91 -22.92
C ARG A 670 -37.76 -6.14 -22.18
N LEU A 671 -37.22 -5.07 -22.77
CA LEU A 671 -36.19 -4.23 -22.13
C LEU A 671 -36.70 -3.52 -20.86
N LEU A 672 -37.96 -3.06 -20.85
CA LEU A 672 -38.59 -2.44 -19.69
C LEU A 672 -38.88 -3.45 -18.55
N LEU A 673 -39.29 -4.68 -18.90
CA LEU A 673 -39.47 -5.77 -17.93
C LEU A 673 -38.14 -6.20 -17.31
N ASP A 674 -37.10 -6.35 -18.12
CA ASP A 674 -35.74 -6.66 -17.67
C ASP A 674 -35.21 -5.61 -16.70
N TRP A 675 -35.31 -4.32 -17.05
CA TRP A 675 -34.93 -3.24 -16.15
C TRP A 675 -35.73 -3.28 -14.84
N SER A 676 -37.04 -3.55 -14.89
CA SER A 676 -37.86 -3.70 -13.69
C SER A 676 -37.34 -4.85 -12.79
N ALA A 677 -37.02 -6.00 -13.38
CA ALA A 677 -36.47 -7.16 -12.66
C ALA A 677 -35.07 -6.89 -12.09
N MET A 678 -34.19 -6.25 -12.86
CA MET A 678 -32.87 -5.80 -12.39
C MET A 678 -32.99 -4.78 -11.24
N LYS A 679 -33.88 -3.79 -11.37
CA LYS A 679 -34.13 -2.73 -10.37
C LYS A 679 -34.69 -3.32 -9.07
N VAL A 680 -35.66 -4.23 -9.14
CA VAL A 680 -36.20 -4.92 -7.96
C VAL A 680 -35.11 -5.71 -7.25
N HIS A 681 -34.25 -6.44 -7.99
CA HIS A 681 -33.11 -7.16 -7.41
C HIS A 681 -32.09 -6.22 -6.76
N MET A 682 -31.67 -5.14 -7.44
CA MET A 682 -30.69 -4.18 -6.88
C MET A 682 -31.25 -3.45 -5.66
N ARG A 683 -32.50 -2.95 -5.70
CA ARG A 683 -33.14 -2.34 -4.53
C ARG A 683 -33.19 -3.33 -3.38
N MET A 684 -33.67 -4.56 -3.61
CA MET A 684 -33.68 -5.62 -2.59
C MET A 684 -32.30 -5.82 -1.97
N GLN A 685 -31.21 -5.90 -2.75
CA GLN A 685 -29.85 -6.07 -2.22
C GLN A 685 -29.35 -4.87 -1.41
N PHE A 686 -29.63 -3.63 -1.84
CA PHE A 686 -29.32 -2.45 -1.05
C PHE A 686 -30.13 -2.41 0.25
N SER A 687 -31.46 -2.57 0.16
CA SER A 687 -32.39 -2.69 1.29
C SER A 687 -31.95 -3.77 2.29
N LEU A 688 -31.54 -4.95 1.82
CA LEU A 688 -31.03 -6.08 2.63
C LEU A 688 -29.79 -5.76 3.46
N LYS A 689 -28.88 -4.95 2.92
CA LYS A 689 -27.58 -4.64 3.53
C LYS A 689 -27.54 -3.26 4.21
N LEU A 690 -28.54 -2.41 3.96
CA LEU A 690 -28.70 -1.12 4.62
C LEU A 690 -29.70 -1.16 5.80
N SER A 691 -30.60 -2.15 5.87
CA SER A 691 -31.55 -2.26 6.99
C SER A 691 -30.96 -2.24 8.41
N PRO A 692 -29.72 -2.75 8.69
CA PRO A 692 -29.13 -2.65 10.02
C PRO A 692 -28.91 -1.21 10.50
N TRP A 693 -28.79 -0.23 9.58
CA TRP A 693 -28.58 1.17 9.91
C TRP A 693 -29.82 1.88 10.46
N ASN A 694 -31.01 1.32 10.26
CA ASN A 694 -32.28 1.85 10.78
C ASN A 694 -32.51 1.49 12.26
N HIS A 695 -31.63 0.69 12.87
CA HIS A 695 -31.81 0.08 14.17
C HIS A 695 -30.57 0.24 15.07
N LEU A 696 -30.78 0.18 16.38
CA LEU A 696 -29.68 0.13 17.34
C LEU A 696 -28.81 -1.12 17.14
N PRO A 697 -27.47 -1.00 17.22
CA PRO A 697 -26.73 0.19 17.63
C PRO A 697 -26.37 1.17 16.50
N LEU A 698 -26.55 0.81 15.22
CA LEU A 698 -26.04 1.61 14.09
C LEU A 698 -26.83 2.90 13.84
N SER A 699 -28.12 2.94 14.16
CA SER A 699 -28.94 4.17 14.12
C SER A 699 -28.33 5.32 14.95
N SER A 700 -27.73 4.97 16.10
CA SER A 700 -27.09 5.95 16.99
C SER A 700 -25.81 6.59 16.44
N LEU A 701 -25.20 6.06 15.37
CA LEU A 701 -24.11 6.73 14.64
C LEU A 701 -24.56 8.07 14.01
N GLY A 702 -25.87 8.30 13.88
CA GLY A 702 -26.46 9.61 13.61
C GLY A 702 -26.04 10.71 14.59
N LEU A 703 -25.63 10.36 15.82
CA LEU A 703 -25.01 11.29 16.77
C LEU A 703 -23.80 12.02 16.17
N GLY A 704 -23.05 11.37 15.28
CA GLY A 704 -21.91 11.95 14.56
C GLY A 704 -22.28 12.88 13.41
N HIS A 705 -23.58 13.07 13.12
CA HIS A 705 -24.02 13.90 12.00
C HIS A 705 -23.70 15.38 12.27
N TRP A 706 -23.08 16.02 11.29
CA TRP A 706 -22.52 17.38 11.41
C TRP A 706 -23.58 18.45 11.63
N ASP A 707 -24.69 18.39 10.89
CA ASP A 707 -25.91 19.12 11.22
C ASP A 707 -26.45 18.60 12.54
N GLN A 708 -26.33 19.43 13.58
CA GLN A 708 -26.74 19.11 14.94
C GLN A 708 -28.25 18.82 15.05
N SER A 709 -29.10 19.47 14.25
CA SER A 709 -30.55 19.24 14.31
C SER A 709 -30.92 17.82 13.84
N VAL A 710 -30.19 17.31 12.85
CA VAL A 710 -30.30 15.93 12.38
C VAL A 710 -29.76 14.96 13.43
N ALA A 711 -28.59 15.23 14.02
CA ALA A 711 -28.04 14.38 15.08
C ALA A 711 -28.95 14.30 16.31
N GLN A 712 -29.56 15.42 16.72
CA GLN A 712 -30.54 15.49 17.81
C GLN A 712 -31.80 14.68 17.49
N ARG A 713 -32.34 14.82 16.28
CA ARG A 713 -33.48 14.00 15.80
C ARG A 713 -33.13 12.51 15.86
N MET A 714 -32.01 12.10 15.27
CA MET A 714 -31.63 10.68 15.22
C MET A 714 -31.32 10.08 16.59
N LEU A 715 -30.72 10.85 17.49
CA LEU A 715 -30.49 10.42 18.87
C LEU A 715 -31.79 10.32 19.67
N TRP A 716 -32.77 11.19 19.38
CA TRP A 716 -34.13 11.06 19.90
C TRP A 716 -34.85 9.83 19.34
N ASP A 717 -34.80 9.60 18.03
CA ASP A 717 -35.39 8.43 17.36
C ASP A 717 -34.79 7.12 17.94
N SER A 718 -33.47 7.10 18.15
CA SER A 718 -32.73 6.01 18.83
C SER A 718 -33.10 5.84 20.31
N LEU A 719 -33.33 6.94 21.04
CA LEU A 719 -33.82 6.91 22.43
C LEU A 719 -35.25 6.40 22.52
N VAL A 720 -36.11 6.70 21.53
CA VAL A 720 -37.47 6.15 21.42
C VAL A 720 -37.41 4.65 21.09
N GLU A 721 -36.51 4.21 20.20
CA GLU A 721 -36.26 2.78 19.99
C GLU A 721 -35.84 2.11 21.30
N TRP A 722 -34.87 2.67 22.01
CA TRP A 722 -34.41 2.20 23.33
C TRP A 722 -35.54 2.09 24.36
N GLU A 723 -36.41 3.10 24.47
CA GLU A 723 -37.50 3.05 25.45
C GLU A 723 -38.58 2.01 25.12
N ASN A 724 -38.73 1.62 23.85
CA ASN A 724 -39.65 0.55 23.45
C ASN A 724 -39.07 -0.87 23.66
N LEU A 725 -37.77 -1.01 23.94
CA LEU A 725 -37.16 -2.30 24.30
C LEU A 725 -37.62 -2.77 25.68
N SER A 726 -37.88 -4.08 25.81
CA SER A 726 -38.10 -4.72 27.11
C SER A 726 -36.83 -4.68 27.98
N GLU A 727 -36.97 -4.85 29.29
CA GLU A 727 -35.81 -4.86 30.21
C GLU A 727 -34.78 -5.95 29.84
N GLU A 728 -35.25 -7.13 29.40
CA GLU A 728 -34.39 -8.22 28.89
C GLU A 728 -33.65 -7.81 27.60
N GLN A 729 -34.32 -7.09 26.68
CA GLN A 729 -33.71 -6.55 25.47
C GLN A 729 -32.71 -5.43 25.77
N ARG A 730 -32.98 -4.57 26.77
CA ARG A 730 -32.06 -3.51 27.22
C ARG A 730 -30.79 -4.11 27.84
N GLN A 731 -30.93 -5.17 28.65
CA GLN A 731 -29.79 -5.86 29.26
C GLN A 731 -28.93 -6.58 28.22
N THR A 732 -29.55 -7.23 27.22
CA THR A 732 -28.87 -7.92 26.11
C THR A 732 -28.44 -7.02 24.95
N SER A 733 -28.76 -5.72 24.99
CA SER A 733 -28.37 -4.75 23.96
C SER A 733 -26.86 -4.49 23.93
N HIS A 734 -26.39 -4.09 22.74
CA HIS A 734 -24.99 -3.73 22.47
C HIS A 734 -24.41 -2.74 23.50
N PRO A 735 -23.15 -2.90 23.95
CA PRO A 735 -22.52 -2.01 24.93
C PRO A 735 -22.65 -0.52 24.60
N HIS A 736 -22.46 -0.12 23.35
CA HIS A 736 -22.63 1.27 22.89
C HIS A 736 -24.04 1.84 23.16
N SER A 737 -25.10 1.07 22.93
CA SER A 737 -26.49 1.52 23.20
C SER A 737 -26.73 1.70 24.71
N ARG A 738 -26.20 0.78 25.53
CA ARG A 738 -26.24 0.89 27.00
C ARG A 738 -25.49 2.14 27.48
N GLN A 739 -24.29 2.37 26.95
CA GLN A 739 -23.48 3.56 27.26
C GLN A 739 -24.22 4.87 26.95
N LEU A 740 -24.92 4.96 25.82
CA LEU A 740 -25.69 6.15 25.47
C LEU A 740 -26.93 6.35 26.36
N PHE A 741 -27.76 5.32 26.53
CA PHE A 741 -29.13 5.50 27.06
C PHE A 741 -29.33 5.08 28.52
N LEU A 742 -28.32 4.44 29.13
CA LEU A 742 -28.22 4.23 30.58
C LEU A 742 -27.18 5.20 31.19
N ASP A 743 -25.91 5.06 30.81
CA ASP A 743 -24.80 5.72 31.51
C ASP A 743 -24.74 7.24 31.21
N LEU A 744 -24.75 7.60 29.92
CA LEU A 744 -24.71 8.99 29.45
C LEU A 744 -26.10 9.59 29.23
N ARG A 745 -27.15 8.98 29.78
CA ARG A 745 -28.56 9.37 29.56
C ARG A 745 -28.84 10.85 29.82
N THR A 746 -28.23 11.41 30.86
CA THR A 746 -28.37 12.83 31.21
C THR A 746 -27.76 13.74 30.15
N GLU A 747 -26.57 13.39 29.64
CA GLU A 747 -25.88 14.10 28.56
C GLU A 747 -26.64 14.00 27.24
N VAL A 748 -27.19 12.82 26.91
CA VAL A 748 -28.07 12.59 25.76
C VAL A 748 -29.29 13.51 25.80
N LEU A 749 -29.96 13.62 26.97
CA LEU A 749 -31.10 14.51 27.13
C LEU A 749 -30.71 16.00 27.06
N ALA A 750 -29.53 16.37 27.56
CA ALA A 750 -29.01 17.73 27.45
C ALA A 750 -28.70 18.12 26.00
N PHE A 751 -28.02 17.25 25.25
CA PHE A 751 -27.74 17.43 23.83
C PHE A 751 -29.02 17.55 22.98
N ILE A 752 -30.02 16.68 23.21
CA ILE A 752 -31.32 16.75 22.52
C ILE A 752 -32.04 18.09 22.78
N ARG A 753 -31.92 18.65 23.99
CA ARG A 753 -32.48 19.97 24.34
C ARG A 753 -31.68 21.17 23.78
N SER A 754 -30.57 20.93 23.09
CA SER A 754 -29.61 21.97 22.65
C SER A 754 -28.94 22.72 23.81
N GLU A 755 -28.70 22.04 24.94
CA GLU A 755 -27.84 22.58 26.01
C GLU A 755 -26.36 22.69 25.51
N PRO A 756 -25.51 23.56 26.10
CA PRO A 756 -24.11 23.73 25.67
C PRO A 756 -23.26 22.46 25.80
N SER A 757 -22.16 22.38 25.06
CA SER A 757 -21.16 21.29 25.09
C SER A 757 -20.73 20.89 26.51
N ASP A 758 -20.58 21.89 27.38
CA ASP A 758 -20.15 21.73 28.77
C ASP A 758 -21.14 20.89 29.61
N SER A 759 -22.39 20.73 29.16
CA SER A 759 -23.41 19.84 29.74
C SER A 759 -23.32 18.38 29.25
N TRP A 760 -22.51 18.07 28.24
CA TRP A 760 -22.42 16.73 27.62
C TRP A 760 -21.00 16.34 27.13
N PRO A 761 -19.94 16.48 27.96
CA PRO A 761 -18.55 16.30 27.52
C PRO A 761 -18.17 14.86 27.16
N ALA A 762 -18.78 13.83 27.75
CA ALA A 762 -18.49 12.44 27.40
C ALA A 762 -19.22 12.04 26.11
N LEU A 763 -20.45 12.54 25.91
CA LEU A 763 -21.18 12.40 24.67
C LEU A 763 -20.49 13.14 23.51
N GLU A 764 -19.78 14.24 23.74
CA GLU A 764 -19.00 14.91 22.69
C GLU A 764 -17.90 13.99 22.13
N VAL A 765 -17.24 13.21 22.99
CA VAL A 765 -16.25 12.21 22.56
C VAL A 765 -16.91 11.10 21.73
N LEU A 766 -18.11 10.63 22.10
CA LEU A 766 -18.85 9.65 21.29
C LEU A 766 -19.33 10.24 19.96
N ARG A 767 -19.79 11.49 19.95
CA ARG A 767 -20.15 12.27 18.74
C ARG A 767 -18.96 12.42 17.79
N ALA A 768 -17.77 12.69 18.31
CA ALA A 768 -16.54 12.70 17.52
C ALA A 768 -16.21 11.30 16.97
N ARG A 769 -16.23 10.25 17.81
CA ARG A 769 -15.99 8.85 17.37
C ARG A 769 -16.94 8.45 16.24
N ALA A 770 -18.25 8.68 16.40
CA ALA A 770 -19.28 8.36 15.40
C ALA A 770 -19.09 9.10 14.07
N ALA A 771 -18.62 10.36 14.10
CA ALA A 771 -18.30 11.12 12.89
C ALA A 771 -17.11 10.51 12.12
N PHE A 772 -16.11 9.96 12.81
CA PHE A 772 -14.92 9.36 12.19
C PHE A 772 -15.09 7.90 11.75
N THR A 773 -16.22 7.25 12.06
CA THR A 773 -16.51 5.86 11.67
C THR A 773 -16.44 5.68 10.14
N PRO A 774 -15.52 4.82 9.62
CA PRO A 774 -15.44 4.51 8.21
C PRO A 774 -16.59 3.60 7.76
N VAL A 775 -16.94 3.67 6.48
CA VAL A 775 -17.91 2.78 5.80
C VAL A 775 -17.33 2.17 4.52
N LEU A 776 -16.00 2.22 4.38
CA LEU A 776 -15.27 1.70 3.23
C LEU A 776 -14.07 0.86 3.66
N GLU A 777 -14.06 -0.36 3.17
CA GLU A 777 -13.07 -1.42 3.28
C GLU A 777 -12.07 -1.44 2.11
N GLN A 778 -12.30 -0.63 1.06
CA GLN A 778 -11.61 -0.70 -0.23
C GLN A 778 -10.08 -0.51 -0.16
N SER A 779 -9.53 0.04 0.93
CA SER A 779 -8.08 0.08 1.14
C SER A 779 -7.48 -1.31 1.37
N ILE A 780 -8.18 -2.21 2.07
CA ILE A 780 -7.75 -3.61 2.23
C ILE A 780 -7.90 -4.38 0.91
N GLU A 781 -8.98 -4.20 0.16
CA GLU A 781 -9.10 -4.80 -1.19
C GLU A 781 -8.01 -4.28 -2.16
N ARG A 782 -7.50 -3.06 -1.95
CA ARG A 782 -6.32 -2.59 -2.66
C ARG A 782 -5.03 -3.26 -2.17
N ARG A 783 -4.88 -3.51 -0.85
CA ARG A 783 -3.79 -4.33 -0.29
C ARG A 783 -3.81 -5.74 -0.88
N HIS A 784 -4.96 -6.41 -0.93
CA HIS A 784 -5.15 -7.70 -1.64
C HIS A 784 -4.62 -7.70 -3.07
N ALA A 785 -5.01 -6.71 -3.87
CA ALA A 785 -4.58 -6.62 -5.27
C ALA A 785 -3.06 -6.39 -5.41
N ILE A 786 -2.46 -5.58 -4.52
CA ILE A 786 -1.01 -5.33 -4.46
C ILE A 786 -0.26 -6.60 -4.03
N LEU A 787 -0.73 -7.26 -2.97
CA LEU A 787 -0.15 -8.50 -2.46
C LEU A 787 -0.16 -9.59 -3.53
N HIS A 788 -1.32 -9.84 -4.16
CA HIS A 788 -1.46 -10.81 -5.25
C HIS A 788 -0.51 -10.51 -6.43
N GLN A 789 -0.23 -9.24 -6.72
CA GLN A 789 0.77 -8.86 -7.73
C GLN A 789 2.20 -9.20 -7.29
N HIS A 790 2.56 -9.02 -6.02
CA HIS A 790 3.86 -9.43 -5.47
C HIS A 790 4.01 -10.96 -5.42
N LEU A 791 2.99 -11.70 -4.96
CA LEU A 791 3.03 -13.17 -4.86
C LEU A 791 3.18 -13.83 -6.24
N LYS A 792 2.59 -13.26 -7.30
CA LYS A 792 2.81 -13.69 -8.70
C LYS A 792 4.28 -13.62 -9.14
N CYS A 793 5.08 -12.71 -8.58
CA CYS A 793 6.52 -12.64 -8.82
C CYS A 793 7.34 -13.53 -7.86
N ALA A 794 6.72 -14.12 -6.85
CA ALA A 794 7.37 -14.88 -5.78
C ALA A 794 6.61 -16.19 -5.46
N PRO A 795 6.62 -17.21 -6.35
CA PRO A 795 5.88 -18.46 -6.16
C PRO A 795 6.37 -19.33 -4.98
N HIS A 796 7.51 -18.98 -4.37
CA HIS A 796 8.09 -19.62 -3.19
C HIS A 796 8.27 -18.62 -2.04
N HIS A 797 7.28 -17.76 -1.83
CA HIS A 797 7.26 -16.80 -0.72
C HIS A 797 7.14 -17.50 0.64
N SER A 798 7.69 -16.86 1.67
CA SER A 798 7.51 -17.22 3.08
C SER A 798 6.50 -16.28 3.75
N ALA A 799 5.88 -16.68 4.87
CA ALA A 799 4.94 -15.82 5.58
C ALA A 799 5.52 -14.45 6.03
N PRO A 800 6.79 -14.35 6.51
CA PRO A 800 7.45 -13.05 6.72
C PRO A 800 7.61 -12.18 5.47
N TYR A 801 7.62 -12.75 4.26
CA TYR A 801 7.61 -11.97 3.03
C TYR A 801 6.21 -11.42 2.72
N VAL A 802 5.15 -12.17 3.03
CA VAL A 802 3.75 -11.72 2.89
C VAL A 802 3.50 -10.52 3.81
N SER A 803 3.76 -10.67 5.11
CA SER A 803 3.56 -9.61 6.10
C SER A 803 4.38 -8.34 5.79
N LEU A 804 5.67 -8.48 5.47
CA LEU A 804 6.48 -7.33 5.06
C LEU A 804 6.09 -6.73 3.71
N CYS A 805 5.44 -7.45 2.78
CA CYS A 805 4.96 -6.84 1.53
C CYS A 805 3.88 -5.77 1.78
N GLU A 806 3.09 -5.95 2.85
CA GLU A 806 2.10 -4.97 3.30
C GLU A 806 2.75 -3.87 4.15
N ARG A 807 3.60 -4.25 5.12
CA ARG A 807 4.25 -3.30 6.05
C ARG A 807 5.42 -2.52 5.44
N LYS A 808 5.93 -2.88 4.25
CA LYS A 808 7.15 -2.29 3.64
C LYS A 808 7.14 -0.76 3.62
N ASP A 809 6.00 -0.15 3.31
CA ASP A 809 5.92 1.29 3.07
C ASP A 809 5.93 2.04 4.42
N GLU A 810 5.35 1.43 5.46
CA GLU A 810 5.41 1.88 6.86
C GLU A 810 6.83 1.71 7.43
N VAL A 811 7.53 0.61 7.12
CA VAL A 811 8.94 0.40 7.47
C VAL A 811 9.85 1.43 6.78
N ILE A 812 9.58 1.76 5.51
CA ILE A 812 10.28 2.81 4.76
C ILE A 812 10.02 4.18 5.37
N GLU A 813 8.80 4.47 5.82
CA GLU A 813 8.46 5.71 6.53
C GLU A 813 9.24 5.83 7.85
N VAL A 814 9.22 4.81 8.70
CA VAL A 814 9.98 4.78 9.97
C VAL A 814 11.48 5.01 9.74
N VAL A 815 12.05 4.41 8.70
CA VAL A 815 13.46 4.60 8.34
C VAL A 815 13.73 6.02 7.80
N SER A 816 12.79 6.58 7.03
CA SER A 816 12.90 7.90 6.41
C SER A 816 12.68 9.06 7.40
N ASN A 817 11.85 8.84 8.43
CA ASN A 817 11.60 9.78 9.54
C ASN A 817 12.72 9.78 10.60
N GLY A 818 13.80 9.01 10.40
CA GLY A 818 14.98 8.98 11.28
C GLY A 818 14.93 7.96 12.41
N GLU A 819 13.82 7.23 12.61
CA GLU A 819 13.71 6.19 13.64
C GLU A 819 14.38 4.84 13.24
N ALA A 820 15.21 4.84 12.19
CA ALA A 820 15.93 3.67 11.69
C ALA A 820 16.83 3.00 12.74
N GLU A 821 17.48 3.77 13.61
CA GLU A 821 18.31 3.24 14.70
C GLU A 821 17.48 2.56 15.79
N LYS A 822 16.31 3.12 16.12
CA LYS A 822 15.36 2.54 17.07
C LYS A 822 14.76 1.24 16.52
N LEU A 823 14.40 1.20 15.24
CA LEU A 823 13.98 -0.04 14.58
C LEU A 823 15.12 -1.08 14.56
N ALA A 824 16.36 -0.66 14.38
CA ALA A 824 17.53 -1.54 14.48
C ALA A 824 17.70 -2.12 15.91
N GLN A 825 17.42 -1.35 16.98
CA GLN A 825 17.45 -1.87 18.36
C GLN A 825 16.44 -3.00 18.59
N TYR A 826 15.20 -2.88 18.11
CA TYR A 826 14.25 -4.00 18.15
C TYR A 826 14.71 -5.18 17.27
N CYS A 827 15.37 -4.90 16.13
CA CYS A 827 15.91 -5.97 15.27
C CYS A 827 17.09 -6.72 15.91
N GLU A 828 17.86 -6.11 16.81
CA GLU A 828 18.84 -6.84 17.63
C GLU A 828 18.15 -7.72 18.70
N LYS A 829 16.94 -7.36 19.15
CA LYS A 829 16.08 -8.22 20.01
C LYS A 829 15.42 -9.38 19.26
N THR A 830 15.41 -9.41 17.92
CA THR A 830 14.72 -10.42 17.09
C THR A 830 15.64 -11.15 16.10
N ARG A 831 16.97 -10.97 16.19
CA ARG A 831 17.97 -11.44 15.21
C ARG A 831 18.17 -12.96 15.09
N SER A 832 17.43 -13.78 15.83
CA SER A 832 17.45 -15.25 15.72
C SER A 832 16.04 -15.83 15.91
N PRO A 833 15.75 -17.06 15.44
CA PRO A 833 14.43 -17.68 15.63
C PRO A 833 14.04 -17.85 17.10
N ALA A 834 15.00 -18.21 17.97
CA ALA A 834 14.78 -18.28 19.41
C ALA A 834 14.40 -16.92 20.02
N LEU A 835 15.10 -15.84 19.62
CA LEU A 835 14.82 -14.48 20.08
C LEU A 835 13.49 -13.93 19.56
N VAL A 836 13.06 -14.31 18.34
CA VAL A 836 11.72 -14.00 17.81
C VAL A 836 10.62 -14.62 18.68
N ALA A 837 10.75 -15.91 19.00
CA ALA A 837 9.77 -16.60 19.84
C ALA A 837 9.72 -16.02 21.27
N ASP A 838 10.87 -15.66 21.83
CA ASP A 838 10.99 -15.04 23.16
C ASP A 838 10.36 -13.65 23.21
N ALA A 839 10.77 -12.73 22.34
CA ALA A 839 10.26 -11.36 22.32
C ALA A 839 8.75 -11.26 22.00
N LEU A 840 8.16 -12.30 21.39
CA LEU A 840 6.72 -12.41 21.15
C LEU A 840 5.93 -13.06 22.31
N GLY A 841 6.60 -13.73 23.27
CA GLY A 841 5.96 -14.46 24.38
C GLY A 841 5.53 -15.90 24.01
N LEU A 842 6.08 -16.46 22.93
CA LEU A 842 5.69 -17.73 22.31
C LEU A 842 6.57 -18.93 22.73
N THR A 843 7.56 -18.73 23.63
CA THR A 843 8.51 -19.76 24.09
C THR A 843 7.87 -21.03 24.67
N LEU A 844 6.62 -20.94 25.13
CA LEU A 844 5.87 -22.05 25.72
C LEU A 844 5.08 -22.89 24.70
N HIS A 845 5.17 -22.61 23.38
CA HIS A 845 4.43 -23.35 22.35
C HIS A 845 4.82 -24.85 22.31
N ASP A 846 3.84 -25.74 22.12
CA ASP A 846 4.09 -27.20 22.21
C ASP A 846 5.05 -27.71 21.09
N GLU A 847 5.10 -27.08 19.90
CA GLU A 847 6.09 -27.39 18.87
C GLU A 847 7.54 -27.02 19.28
N PHE A 848 7.70 -26.10 20.22
CA PHE A 848 9.01 -25.63 20.67
C PHE A 848 9.61 -26.53 21.77
N ALA A 849 8.80 -27.37 22.43
CA ALA A 849 9.24 -28.26 23.50
C ALA A 849 10.47 -29.16 23.15
N PRO A 850 10.61 -29.73 21.93
CA PRO A 850 11.82 -30.48 21.54
C PRO A 850 13.09 -29.63 21.39
N HIS A 851 12.93 -28.30 21.32
CA HIS A 851 14.01 -27.31 21.17
C HIS A 851 14.31 -26.55 22.46
N LEU A 852 13.62 -26.84 23.58
CA LEU A 852 13.94 -26.26 24.88
C LEU A 852 15.16 -26.96 25.50
N HIS A 853 16.15 -26.18 25.93
CA HIS A 853 17.30 -26.68 26.66
C HIS A 853 16.87 -27.25 28.02
N ALA A 854 17.27 -28.49 28.30
CA ALA A 854 16.70 -29.30 29.39
C ALA A 854 16.85 -28.66 30.79
N VAL A 855 17.94 -27.91 31.02
CA VAL A 855 18.24 -27.28 32.33
C VAL A 855 17.65 -25.88 32.42
N THR A 856 17.95 -25.00 31.46
CA THR A 856 17.59 -23.57 31.53
C THR A 856 16.19 -23.25 31.01
N ARG A 857 15.53 -24.20 30.32
CA ARG A 857 14.27 -23.98 29.58
C ARG A 857 14.33 -22.88 28.51
N ALA A 858 15.53 -22.40 28.18
CA ALA A 858 15.78 -21.51 27.05
C ALA A 858 15.51 -22.22 25.72
N LEU A 859 15.04 -21.49 24.71
CA LEU A 859 15.01 -21.99 23.34
C LEU A 859 16.43 -22.15 22.78
N ALA A 860 16.75 -23.33 22.26
CA ALA A 860 18.02 -23.59 21.58
C ALA A 860 18.11 -22.75 20.29
N VAL A 861 19.28 -22.16 20.03
CA VAL A 861 19.52 -21.30 18.85
C VAL A 861 19.40 -22.07 17.52
N SER A 862 19.50 -23.41 17.57
CA SER A 862 19.24 -24.33 16.45
C SER A 862 17.75 -24.58 16.16
N ILE A 863 16.80 -23.91 16.83
CA ILE A 863 15.37 -24.03 16.48
C ILE A 863 15.12 -23.57 15.03
N PRO A 864 14.46 -24.39 14.18
CA PRO A 864 14.30 -24.06 12.76
C PRO A 864 13.57 -22.74 12.53
N HIS A 865 14.16 -21.86 11.71
CA HIS A 865 13.56 -20.61 11.26
C HIS A 865 12.15 -20.80 10.67
N THR A 866 11.95 -21.90 9.94
CA THR A 866 10.65 -22.27 9.36
C THR A 866 9.60 -22.71 10.38
N LEU A 867 10.01 -23.22 11.55
CA LEU A 867 9.10 -23.62 12.62
C LEU A 867 8.56 -22.37 13.33
N VAL A 868 9.45 -21.47 13.75
CA VAL A 868 9.08 -20.18 14.35
C VAL A 868 8.24 -19.35 13.39
N ALA A 869 8.60 -19.30 12.10
CA ALA A 869 7.77 -18.65 11.07
C ALA A 869 6.46 -19.40 10.75
N SER A 870 6.28 -20.66 11.16
CA SER A 870 4.98 -21.33 11.12
C SER A 870 4.13 -20.86 12.29
N VAL A 871 4.63 -20.97 13.52
CA VAL A 871 3.90 -20.57 14.74
C VAL A 871 3.47 -19.10 14.70
N VAL A 872 4.35 -18.18 14.27
CA VAL A 872 4.05 -16.74 14.24
C VAL A 872 2.95 -16.36 13.24
N TYR A 873 2.86 -16.97 12.07
CA TYR A 873 1.96 -16.51 10.99
C TYR A 873 0.84 -17.51 10.60
N ARG A 874 0.91 -18.76 11.05
CA ARG A 874 -0.10 -19.79 10.75
C ARG A 874 -0.94 -20.17 11.97
N CYS A 875 -0.72 -19.50 13.11
CA CYS A 875 -1.55 -19.57 14.31
C CYS A 875 -1.90 -21.02 14.69
N ASP A 876 -0.88 -21.90 14.83
CA ASP A 876 -1.00 -23.34 14.55
C ASP A 876 -2.09 -24.10 15.35
N LEU A 877 -3.29 -24.07 14.76
CA LEU A 877 -4.52 -24.65 15.27
C LEU A 877 -4.40 -26.16 15.53
N ARG A 878 -3.49 -26.87 14.85
CA ARG A 878 -3.39 -28.33 14.94
C ARG A 878 -2.55 -28.81 16.12
N THR A 879 -1.63 -27.97 16.60
CA THR A 879 -0.83 -28.27 17.80
C THR A 879 -1.33 -27.51 19.02
N GLN A 880 -1.91 -26.32 18.83
CA GLN A 880 -2.54 -25.54 19.91
C GLN A 880 -3.84 -26.19 20.42
N TYR A 881 -4.68 -26.75 19.55
CA TYR A 881 -5.98 -27.30 19.93
C TYR A 881 -6.08 -28.82 19.81
N LYS A 882 -6.32 -29.49 20.95
CA LYS A 882 -6.75 -30.90 20.99
C LYS A 882 -8.26 -31.06 20.76
N VAL A 883 -9.01 -30.01 21.08
CA VAL A 883 -10.44 -29.79 20.79
C VAL A 883 -10.55 -28.30 20.49
N LEU A 884 -11.34 -27.89 19.48
CA LEU A 884 -11.54 -26.47 19.18
C LEU A 884 -12.31 -25.79 20.33
N PRO A 885 -11.91 -24.59 20.78
CA PRO A 885 -12.63 -23.86 21.81
C PRO A 885 -13.95 -23.31 21.26
N SER A 886 -14.94 -23.15 22.14
CA SER A 886 -16.18 -22.43 21.83
C SER A 886 -15.97 -20.92 21.96
N VAL A 887 -16.35 -20.17 20.93
CA VAL A 887 -16.71 -18.75 21.11
C VAL A 887 -18.01 -18.72 21.91
N HIS A 888 -18.10 -17.78 22.86
CA HIS A 888 -19.30 -17.51 23.67
C HIS A 888 -19.89 -16.15 23.31
#